data_AF-A8XSZ9-F1
#
_entry.id   AF-A8XSZ9-F1
#
_cell.length_a   1.000
_cell.length_b   1.000
_cell.length_c   1.000
_cell.angle_alpha   90.00
_cell.angle_beta   90.00
_cell.angle_gamma   90.00
#
_symmetry.space_group_name_H-M   'P 1'
#
loop_
_entity.id
_entity.type
_entity.pdbx_description
1 polymer ?
#
loop_
_entity_poly.entity_id
_entity_poly.type
_entity_poly.pdbx_seq_one_letter_code
_entity_poly.pdbx_strand_id
1 'polypeptide(L)'
;MENWANELFEDTVVFCHNDLACANILELNSKRELVFIDWEFASYNCRGFDIAMHLSETAVDFRDPTPPGIKFSEELTDNPPNLHGFVEAYINADNELKNRIPSDRSGEISKLIQEVEFFWPITHLFWACFVMKLALVKYNCGVDMDKFFTENDPSSEVILQKVINLGVDFLGREWKNTDKSQVNVKKILGGQSNHIFYITSSNSAKEYLLRIHRQEDAHVFTDTILFSIFSERGIGPKLYGFFNGGRLEEYLPSRTLDAVSVLKPEISRKIGESFPKYHSMNVPLSKNRRCFQVMRDVLQQYQNLGGGDFNLFPTHVTWTDHPDSISLENLQKEINLMESWTNEIFEDTVVFCHNDLACANILELNSNKELVFIDWEFASYNCRGFDLEMFLSETSIARGLTSTKAQINQEMTEHSPNLYGICEAYVDADYKLKNLEPSNRSAEISKLMKECNFFTPITHLFWACFLMKIGLINYIPGADINMRARDRLARLFKQNAINSDVIKKKLIELGESFLGGEWKNVTLDQVHVPRLLSGQSNYLYHVTSSTSATPYLLRIHRQERSQVFTDTVLFAILSERGLGPKLYGFFEGGRLEEYLPSEGFTEDDYWKPGFVQRIGAALPACHAMDIPVSKNVRCAKLMRDWLNGYKELEGGDYEILPTTVTYSDHPKTISVQKLSEEIDTFEKWAREVFEHTLVFGQIDFGVSNVLELNSTKEMVFIDCEFSSYNWRGFDLAMFVSESAITFNVPFPPGIKIIEDLTDNSPIIRILCEAYLDADNTLKNHIPSDRSSELESLIQECLFFWPLTHLFWALSAMKHALLKFENGVDLDVQARDRLAVYFHLKPRSQKIYEELKKWKKAL
;
A
#
# COMPACT_ATOMS: atom_id res chain seq x y z
N MET A 1 -32.73 -47.80 -7.29
CA MET A 1 -31.62 -47.61 -8.24
C MET A 1 -30.29 -47.61 -7.50
N GLU A 2 -30.06 -46.71 -6.53
CA GLU A 2 -28.84 -46.71 -5.71
C GLU A 2 -28.53 -48.06 -5.03
N ASN A 3 -29.49 -48.69 -4.35
CA ASN A 3 -29.29 -50.02 -3.76
C ASN A 3 -28.89 -51.08 -4.80
N TRP A 4 -29.48 -51.05 -5.99
CA TRP A 4 -29.12 -51.98 -7.08
C TRP A 4 -27.72 -51.68 -7.63
N ALA A 5 -27.36 -50.41 -7.77
CA ALA A 5 -26.03 -50.02 -8.21
C ALA A 5 -24.95 -50.46 -7.20
N ASN A 6 -25.19 -50.24 -5.91
CA ASN A 6 -24.30 -50.69 -4.84
C ASN A 6 -24.22 -52.22 -4.74
N GLU A 7 -25.30 -52.95 -5.02
CA GLU A 7 -25.25 -54.42 -5.00
C GLU A 7 -24.58 -55.03 -6.24
N LEU A 8 -24.78 -54.42 -7.41
CA LEU A 8 -24.38 -55.02 -8.70
C LEU A 8 -23.03 -54.51 -9.23
N PHE A 9 -22.62 -53.30 -8.85
CA PHE A 9 -21.53 -52.57 -9.50
C PHE A 9 -20.54 -51.89 -8.53
N GLU A 10 -20.57 -52.19 -7.22
CA GLU A 10 -19.65 -51.60 -6.23
C GLU A 10 -18.17 -51.80 -6.58
N ASP A 11 -17.82 -52.91 -7.25
CA ASP A 11 -16.47 -53.23 -7.72
C ASP A 11 -16.06 -52.49 -9.01
N THR A 12 -16.98 -51.74 -9.62
CA THR A 12 -16.75 -50.95 -10.85
C THR A 12 -16.50 -49.46 -10.60
N VAL A 13 -16.48 -49.05 -9.33
CA VAL A 13 -16.29 -47.65 -8.93
C VAL A 13 -14.86 -47.19 -9.25
N VAL A 14 -14.75 -46.15 -10.07
CA VAL A 14 -13.49 -45.51 -10.49
C VAL A 14 -13.64 -43.98 -10.41
N PHE A 15 -12.53 -43.25 -10.55
CA PHE A 15 -12.60 -41.79 -10.69
C PHE A 15 -13.18 -41.44 -12.06
N CYS A 16 -14.34 -40.81 -12.05
CA CYS A 16 -15.16 -40.48 -13.22
C CYS A 16 -15.21 -38.98 -13.44
N HIS A 17 -15.42 -38.55 -14.69
CA HIS A 17 -15.63 -37.15 -15.03
C HIS A 17 -17.05 -36.68 -14.65
N ASN A 18 -18.04 -37.57 -14.81
CA ASN A 18 -19.49 -37.38 -14.63
C ASN A 18 -20.13 -36.25 -15.45
N ASP A 19 -19.40 -35.63 -16.36
CA ASP A 19 -19.87 -34.55 -17.24
C ASP A 19 -19.01 -34.44 -18.51
N LEU A 20 -18.72 -35.56 -19.16
CA LEU A 20 -17.84 -35.58 -20.32
C LEU A 20 -18.60 -35.17 -21.61
N ALA A 21 -19.13 -33.95 -21.64
CA ALA A 21 -19.76 -33.39 -22.84
C ALA A 21 -18.74 -33.09 -23.95
N CYS A 22 -19.19 -32.89 -25.19
CA CYS A 22 -18.28 -32.60 -26.30
C CYS A 22 -17.48 -31.30 -26.11
N ALA A 23 -18.01 -30.34 -25.34
CA ALA A 23 -17.32 -29.10 -25.00
C ALA A 23 -16.13 -29.32 -24.04
N ASN A 24 -16.13 -30.44 -23.31
CA ASN A 24 -15.15 -30.77 -22.28
C ASN A 24 -14.01 -31.66 -22.82
N ILE A 25 -13.96 -31.88 -24.14
CA ILE A 25 -12.92 -32.65 -24.83
C ILE A 25 -12.17 -31.73 -25.79
N LEU A 26 -10.88 -31.51 -25.53
CA LEU A 26 -10.00 -30.73 -26.39
C LEU A 26 -9.06 -31.63 -27.19
N GLU A 27 -8.86 -31.33 -28.48
CA GLU A 27 -7.76 -31.90 -29.28
C GLU A 27 -6.60 -30.89 -29.33
N LEU A 28 -5.43 -31.27 -28.80
CA LEU A 28 -4.26 -30.40 -28.80
C LEU A 28 -3.67 -30.27 -30.22
N ASN A 29 -3.67 -29.06 -30.78
CA ASN A 29 -3.15 -28.77 -32.13
C ASN A 29 -1.71 -29.26 -32.37
N SER A 30 -0.87 -29.26 -31.33
CA SER A 30 0.55 -29.61 -31.44
C SER A 30 0.82 -31.12 -31.51
N LYS A 31 -0.03 -31.93 -30.88
CA LYS A 31 0.21 -33.38 -30.70
C LYS A 31 -0.94 -34.28 -31.17
N ARG A 32 -2.10 -33.70 -31.54
CA ARG A 32 -3.33 -34.45 -31.86
C ARG A 32 -3.79 -35.35 -30.70
N GLU A 33 -3.42 -35.00 -29.47
CA GLU A 33 -3.81 -35.70 -28.25
C GLU A 33 -5.14 -35.13 -27.73
N LEU A 34 -6.02 -36.01 -27.22
CA LEU A 34 -7.25 -35.60 -26.56
C LEU A 34 -6.97 -35.32 -25.07
N VAL A 35 -7.51 -34.21 -24.55
CA VAL A 35 -7.43 -33.81 -23.15
C VAL A 35 -8.83 -33.48 -22.64
N PHE A 36 -9.19 -34.04 -21.50
CA PHE A 36 -10.45 -33.72 -20.81
C PHE A 36 -10.26 -32.52 -19.89
N ILE A 37 -11.22 -31.62 -19.90
CA ILE A 37 -11.26 -30.37 -19.11
C ILE A 37 -12.59 -30.27 -18.37
N ASP A 38 -12.75 -29.27 -17.50
CA ASP A 38 -14.01 -29.02 -16.80
C ASP A 38 -14.46 -30.15 -15.86
N TRP A 39 -13.57 -30.49 -14.91
CA TRP A 39 -13.75 -31.58 -13.96
C TRP A 39 -14.68 -31.22 -12.77
N GLU A 40 -15.61 -30.26 -12.92
CA GLU A 40 -16.40 -29.75 -11.79
C GLU A 40 -17.39 -30.77 -11.19
N PHE A 41 -17.83 -31.75 -12.00
CA PHE A 41 -18.67 -32.87 -11.56
C PHE A 41 -17.87 -34.13 -11.22
N ALA A 42 -16.54 -34.09 -11.30
CA ALA A 42 -15.70 -35.27 -11.16
C ALA A 42 -15.79 -35.87 -9.75
N SER A 43 -16.05 -37.18 -9.69
CA SER A 43 -16.15 -37.92 -8.43
C SER A 43 -15.88 -39.40 -8.65
N TYR A 44 -15.71 -40.15 -7.57
CA TYR A 44 -15.81 -41.61 -7.67
C TYR A 44 -17.24 -42.02 -8.03
N ASN A 45 -17.38 -42.81 -9.08
CA ASN A 45 -18.65 -43.34 -9.57
C ASN A 45 -18.43 -44.63 -10.36
N CYS A 46 -19.48 -45.35 -10.74
CA CYS A 46 -19.37 -46.54 -11.59
C CYS A 46 -18.92 -46.11 -13.00
N ARG A 47 -17.90 -46.77 -13.57
CA ARG A 47 -17.40 -46.43 -14.93
C ARG A 47 -18.49 -46.46 -15.99
N GLY A 48 -19.48 -47.36 -15.88
CA GLY A 48 -20.60 -47.45 -16.81
C GLY A 48 -21.50 -46.22 -16.77
N PHE A 49 -21.62 -45.55 -15.62
CA PHE A 49 -22.33 -44.28 -15.50
C PHE A 49 -21.61 -43.16 -16.27
N ASP A 50 -20.29 -43.05 -16.15
CA ASP A 50 -19.50 -42.01 -16.81
C ASP A 50 -19.55 -42.14 -18.34
N ILE A 51 -19.46 -43.38 -18.83
CA ILE A 51 -19.60 -43.68 -20.26
C ILE A 51 -21.04 -43.42 -20.74
N ALA A 52 -22.05 -43.83 -19.97
CA ALA A 52 -23.45 -43.53 -20.28
C ALA A 52 -23.71 -42.02 -20.33
N MET A 53 -23.06 -41.26 -19.44
CA MET A 53 -23.17 -39.80 -19.38
C MET A 53 -22.62 -39.17 -20.64
N HIS A 54 -21.39 -39.51 -21.04
CA HIS A 54 -20.77 -39.03 -22.28
C HIS A 54 -21.69 -39.25 -23.49
N LEU A 55 -22.24 -40.46 -23.61
CA LEU A 55 -23.09 -40.82 -24.72
C LEU A 55 -24.47 -40.13 -24.67
N SER A 56 -25.03 -39.92 -23.49
CA SER A 56 -26.25 -39.11 -23.30
C SER A 56 -26.05 -37.67 -23.78
N GLU A 57 -24.91 -37.06 -23.47
CA GLU A 57 -24.54 -35.71 -23.90
C GLU A 57 -24.33 -35.62 -25.42
N THR A 58 -23.85 -36.69 -26.07
CA THR A 58 -23.71 -36.68 -27.55
C THR A 58 -25.04 -36.55 -28.29
N ALA A 59 -26.15 -36.86 -27.64
CA ALA A 59 -27.49 -36.69 -28.20
C ALA A 59 -28.03 -35.25 -28.05
N VAL A 60 -27.26 -34.34 -27.44
CA VAL A 60 -27.66 -32.96 -27.15
C VAL A 60 -26.77 -31.98 -27.92
N ASP A 61 -27.36 -31.12 -28.75
CA ASP A 61 -26.66 -30.03 -29.43
C ASP A 61 -26.94 -28.69 -28.72
N PHE A 62 -25.93 -28.18 -28.03
CA PHE A 62 -25.95 -26.88 -27.34
C PHE A 62 -25.64 -25.67 -28.24
N ARG A 63 -25.47 -25.88 -29.55
CA ARG A 63 -25.08 -24.80 -30.50
C ARG A 63 -26.26 -24.28 -31.32
N ASP A 64 -27.49 -24.68 -31.01
CA ASP A 64 -28.67 -24.16 -31.69
C ASP A 64 -28.88 -22.69 -31.28
N PRO A 65 -28.80 -21.71 -32.21
CA PRO A 65 -28.96 -20.31 -31.86
C PRO A 65 -30.43 -19.92 -31.59
N THR A 66 -31.39 -20.83 -31.78
CA THR A 66 -32.82 -20.57 -31.58
C THR A 66 -33.29 -20.99 -30.19
N PRO A 67 -34.11 -20.18 -29.48
CA PRO A 67 -34.66 -20.57 -28.18
C PRO A 67 -35.36 -21.94 -28.24
N PRO A 68 -35.11 -22.87 -27.30
CA PRO A 68 -34.43 -22.66 -26.01
C PRO A 68 -32.89 -22.73 -26.03
N GLY A 69 -32.25 -22.87 -27.19
CA GLY A 69 -30.80 -22.93 -27.35
C GLY A 69 -30.21 -24.34 -27.31
N ILE A 70 -31.06 -25.37 -27.30
CA ILE A 70 -30.70 -26.79 -27.15
C ILE A 70 -31.58 -27.62 -28.09
N LYS A 71 -30.98 -28.60 -28.77
CA LYS A 71 -31.69 -29.57 -29.60
C LYS A 71 -31.32 -31.01 -29.24
N PHE A 72 -32.33 -31.85 -29.00
CA PHE A 72 -32.14 -33.28 -28.76
C PHE A 72 -32.27 -34.07 -30.07
N SER A 73 -31.42 -35.10 -30.22
CA SER A 73 -31.51 -36.07 -31.31
C SER A 73 -32.05 -37.39 -30.80
N GLU A 74 -33.34 -37.66 -31.05
CA GLU A 74 -34.01 -38.92 -30.66
C GLU A 74 -33.27 -40.15 -31.22
N GLU A 75 -32.75 -40.06 -32.45
CA GLU A 75 -31.97 -41.13 -33.09
C GLU A 75 -30.68 -41.48 -32.29
N LEU A 76 -29.96 -40.46 -31.80
CA LEU A 76 -28.74 -40.66 -31.02
C LEU A 76 -29.03 -41.08 -29.58
N THR A 77 -30.20 -40.68 -29.04
CA THR A 77 -30.67 -41.11 -27.71
C THR A 77 -31.05 -42.58 -27.70
N ASP A 78 -31.74 -43.06 -28.73
CA ASP A 78 -32.23 -44.44 -28.80
C ASP A 78 -31.14 -45.43 -29.27
N ASN A 79 -30.19 -44.97 -30.09
CA ASN A 79 -29.14 -45.82 -30.64
C ASN A 79 -27.83 -45.05 -30.88
N PRO A 80 -27.00 -44.85 -29.84
CA PRO A 80 -25.75 -44.11 -29.96
C PRO A 80 -24.79 -44.81 -30.95
N PRO A 81 -24.40 -44.15 -32.07
CA PRO A 81 -23.45 -44.72 -32.99
C PRO A 81 -22.10 -44.86 -32.28
N ASN A 82 -21.60 -46.10 -32.23
CA ASN A 82 -20.29 -46.49 -31.70
C ASN A 82 -20.18 -46.84 -30.19
N LEU A 83 -21.26 -47.15 -29.45
CA LEU A 83 -21.15 -47.70 -28.08
C LEU A 83 -20.16 -48.88 -27.99
N HIS A 84 -20.32 -49.87 -28.88
CA HIS A 84 -19.42 -51.03 -28.92
C HIS A 84 -17.97 -50.62 -29.18
N GLY A 85 -17.74 -49.70 -30.13
CA GLY A 85 -16.38 -49.22 -30.45
C GLY A 85 -15.74 -48.48 -29.29
N PHE A 86 -16.51 -47.66 -28.57
CA PHE A 86 -16.04 -46.93 -27.39
C PHE A 86 -15.66 -47.90 -26.26
N VAL A 87 -16.56 -48.84 -25.93
CA VAL A 87 -16.33 -49.85 -24.88
C VAL A 87 -15.13 -50.73 -25.24
N GLU A 88 -15.01 -51.12 -26.51
CA GLU A 88 -13.88 -51.90 -27.00
C GLU A 88 -12.54 -51.15 -26.82
N ALA A 89 -12.51 -49.87 -27.16
CA ALA A 89 -11.33 -49.02 -26.96
C ALA A 89 -10.99 -48.86 -25.47
N TYR A 90 -11.99 -48.64 -24.61
CA TYR A 90 -11.82 -48.52 -23.16
C TYR A 90 -11.23 -49.81 -22.57
N ILE A 91 -11.81 -50.97 -22.86
CA ILE A 91 -11.33 -52.27 -22.35
C ILE A 91 -9.91 -52.57 -22.83
N ASN A 92 -9.58 -52.22 -24.07
CA ASN A 92 -8.22 -52.37 -24.58
C ASN A 92 -7.24 -51.50 -23.79
N ALA A 93 -7.55 -50.21 -23.63
CA ALA A 93 -6.70 -49.26 -22.92
C ALA A 93 -6.55 -49.61 -21.43
N ASP A 94 -7.63 -50.04 -20.75
CA ASP A 94 -7.60 -50.47 -19.35
C ASP A 94 -6.74 -51.73 -19.16
N ASN A 95 -6.86 -52.69 -20.08
CA ASN A 95 -6.02 -53.90 -20.07
C ASN A 95 -4.55 -53.56 -20.31
N GLU A 96 -4.24 -52.68 -21.26
CA GLU A 96 -2.88 -52.20 -21.52
C GLU A 96 -2.29 -51.48 -20.30
N LEU A 97 -3.04 -50.54 -19.72
CA LEU A 97 -2.62 -49.77 -18.54
C LEU A 97 -2.37 -50.67 -17.32
N LYS A 98 -3.17 -51.73 -17.16
CA LYS A 98 -3.02 -52.73 -16.09
C LYS A 98 -2.01 -53.84 -16.43
N ASN A 99 -1.38 -53.81 -17.61
CA ASN A 99 -0.53 -54.89 -18.13
C ASN A 99 -1.21 -56.28 -18.06
N ARG A 100 -2.52 -56.34 -18.34
CA ARG A 100 -3.35 -57.54 -18.24
C ARG A 100 -3.68 -58.09 -19.63
N ILE A 101 -3.48 -59.40 -19.83
CA ILE A 101 -3.96 -60.12 -21.03
C ILE A 101 -5.34 -60.72 -20.69
N PRO A 102 -6.44 -60.25 -21.32
CA PRO A 102 -7.78 -60.73 -20.99
C PRO A 102 -7.99 -62.17 -21.45
N SER A 103 -8.53 -63.02 -20.57
CA SER A 103 -8.89 -64.41 -20.89
C SER A 103 -10.18 -64.52 -21.71
N ASP A 104 -11.08 -63.54 -21.57
CA ASP A 104 -12.33 -63.41 -22.33
C ASP A 104 -12.61 -61.94 -22.64
N ARG A 105 -11.94 -61.41 -23.66
CA ARG A 105 -12.09 -60.02 -24.10
C ARG A 105 -13.53 -59.70 -24.52
N SER A 106 -14.19 -60.61 -25.24
CA SER A 106 -15.56 -60.40 -25.74
C SER A 106 -16.57 -60.36 -24.59
N GLY A 107 -16.39 -61.18 -23.56
CA GLY A 107 -17.20 -61.15 -22.35
C GLY A 107 -17.01 -59.88 -21.53
N GLU A 108 -15.78 -59.35 -21.43
CA GLU A 108 -15.51 -58.06 -20.77
C GLU A 108 -16.21 -56.89 -21.48
N ILE A 109 -16.13 -56.84 -22.81
CA ILE A 109 -16.84 -55.84 -23.62
C ILE A 109 -18.35 -55.95 -23.40
N SER A 110 -18.90 -57.17 -23.47
CA SER A 110 -20.35 -57.41 -23.29
C SER A 110 -20.84 -56.98 -21.90
N LYS A 111 -20.03 -57.20 -20.86
CA LYS A 111 -20.35 -56.77 -19.48
C LYS A 111 -20.36 -55.25 -19.34
N LEU A 112 -19.37 -54.56 -19.90
CA LEU A 112 -19.32 -53.10 -19.82
C LEU A 112 -20.45 -52.46 -20.64
N ILE A 113 -20.85 -53.05 -21.78
CA ILE A 113 -22.05 -52.61 -22.50
C ILE A 113 -23.30 -52.71 -21.61
N GLN A 114 -23.52 -53.84 -20.93
CA GLN A 114 -24.65 -54.01 -20.00
C GLN A 114 -24.60 -53.03 -18.83
N GLU A 115 -23.41 -52.74 -18.31
CA GLU A 115 -23.18 -51.74 -17.26
C GLU A 115 -23.62 -50.34 -17.74
N VAL A 116 -23.19 -49.94 -18.94
CA VAL A 116 -23.56 -48.64 -19.56
C VAL A 116 -25.06 -48.55 -19.81
N GLU A 117 -25.67 -49.59 -20.38
CA GLU A 117 -27.13 -49.65 -20.63
C GLU A 117 -27.94 -49.55 -19.33
N PHE A 118 -27.45 -50.10 -18.23
CA PHE A 118 -28.09 -49.98 -16.91
C PHE A 118 -28.10 -48.53 -16.41
N PHE A 119 -26.98 -47.81 -16.53
CA PHE A 119 -26.88 -46.43 -16.07
C PHE A 119 -27.48 -45.40 -17.03
N TRP A 120 -27.73 -45.77 -18.28
CA TRP A 120 -28.29 -44.89 -19.31
C TRP A 120 -29.54 -44.09 -18.92
N PRO A 121 -30.64 -44.68 -18.41
CA PRO A 121 -31.79 -43.89 -17.97
C PRO A 121 -31.49 -43.05 -16.72
N ILE A 122 -30.46 -43.39 -15.94
CA ILE A 122 -30.10 -42.72 -14.70
C ILE A 122 -29.41 -41.39 -14.97
N THR A 123 -28.58 -41.30 -16.01
CA THR A 123 -27.91 -40.05 -16.43
C THR A 123 -28.92 -39.00 -16.86
N HIS A 124 -29.94 -39.38 -17.64
CA HIS A 124 -31.04 -38.48 -18.01
C HIS A 124 -31.83 -37.99 -16.79
N LEU A 125 -32.11 -38.86 -15.82
CA LEU A 125 -32.78 -38.48 -14.57
C LEU A 125 -31.93 -37.51 -13.74
N PHE A 126 -30.62 -37.72 -13.69
CA PHE A 126 -29.67 -36.84 -13.00
C PHE A 126 -29.77 -35.40 -13.53
N TRP A 127 -29.66 -35.21 -14.84
CA TRP A 127 -29.76 -33.88 -15.45
C TRP A 127 -31.15 -33.26 -15.31
N ALA A 128 -32.21 -34.04 -15.43
CA ALA A 128 -33.56 -33.56 -15.19
C ALA A 128 -33.70 -33.00 -13.75
N CYS A 129 -33.19 -33.71 -12.76
CA CYS A 129 -33.16 -33.27 -11.37
C CYS A 129 -32.30 -32.02 -11.16
N PHE A 130 -31.14 -31.93 -11.81
CA PHE A 130 -30.27 -30.77 -11.74
C PHE A 130 -30.93 -29.51 -12.33
N VAL A 131 -31.55 -29.62 -13.50
CA VAL A 131 -32.31 -28.52 -14.12
C VAL A 131 -33.50 -28.10 -13.27
N MET A 132 -34.23 -29.06 -12.68
CA MET A 132 -35.29 -28.77 -11.70
C MET A 132 -34.75 -28.01 -10.48
N LYS A 133 -33.58 -28.39 -9.96
CA LYS A 133 -32.91 -27.68 -8.86
C LYS A 133 -32.55 -26.26 -9.28
N LEU A 134 -31.86 -26.07 -10.41
CA LEU A 134 -31.46 -24.76 -10.92
C LEU A 134 -32.65 -23.81 -11.10
N ALA A 135 -33.78 -24.33 -11.60
CA ALA A 135 -35.03 -23.57 -11.72
C ALA A 135 -35.60 -23.09 -10.37
N LEU A 136 -35.19 -23.72 -9.26
CA LEU A 136 -35.64 -23.44 -7.90
C LEU A 136 -34.59 -22.73 -7.03
N VAL A 137 -33.36 -22.44 -7.52
CA VAL A 137 -32.30 -21.80 -6.72
C VAL A 137 -32.64 -20.33 -6.42
N LYS A 138 -33.44 -20.14 -5.38
CA LYS A 138 -33.59 -18.92 -4.58
C LYS A 138 -33.41 -19.16 -3.07
N TYR A 139 -33.09 -20.38 -2.66
CA TYR A 139 -32.93 -20.75 -1.24
C TYR A 139 -31.74 -21.69 -1.06
N ASN A 140 -30.70 -21.20 -0.39
CA ASN A 140 -29.63 -22.05 0.14
C ASN A 140 -29.89 -22.24 1.63
N CYS A 141 -30.38 -23.42 2.01
CA CYS A 141 -30.60 -23.84 3.40
C CYS A 141 -29.85 -25.14 3.65
N GLY A 142 -28.53 -25.03 3.82
CA GLY A 142 -27.71 -26.09 4.40
C GLY A 142 -27.79 -26.04 5.94
N VAL A 143 -27.49 -27.18 6.58
CA VAL A 143 -27.24 -27.22 8.03
C VAL A 143 -25.97 -26.41 8.31
N ASP A 144 -26.07 -25.45 9.23
CA ASP A 144 -24.94 -24.67 9.73
C ASP A 144 -24.03 -25.58 10.56
N MET A 145 -22.94 -26.04 9.93
CA MET A 145 -22.00 -27.01 10.53
C MET A 145 -21.27 -26.43 11.76
N ASP A 146 -21.04 -25.12 11.79
CA ASP A 146 -20.45 -24.45 12.96
C ASP A 146 -21.36 -24.59 14.18
N LYS A 147 -22.65 -24.22 14.03
CA LYS A 147 -23.64 -24.41 15.10
C LYS A 147 -23.79 -25.87 15.50
N PHE A 148 -23.85 -26.77 14.52
CA PHE A 148 -24.01 -28.20 14.81
C PHE A 148 -22.91 -28.74 15.73
N PHE A 149 -21.64 -28.41 15.47
CA PHE A 149 -20.50 -28.88 16.27
C PHE A 149 -20.22 -28.07 17.54
N THR A 150 -20.81 -26.87 17.68
CA THR A 150 -20.60 -26.01 18.87
C THR A 150 -21.73 -26.11 19.89
N GLU A 151 -22.96 -26.36 19.45
CA GLU A 151 -24.13 -26.47 20.33
C GLU A 151 -24.35 -27.89 20.88
N ASN A 152 -23.67 -28.90 20.32
CA ASN A 152 -23.76 -30.29 20.77
C ASN A 152 -22.48 -30.72 21.50
N ASP A 153 -22.63 -31.56 22.52
CA ASP A 153 -21.49 -32.14 23.23
C ASP A 153 -20.70 -33.08 22.28
N PRO A 154 -19.34 -33.04 22.27
CA PRO A 154 -18.53 -33.92 21.43
C PRO A 154 -18.80 -35.42 21.60
N SER A 155 -19.29 -35.84 22.78
CA SER A 155 -19.66 -37.24 23.08
C SER A 155 -21.12 -37.56 22.76
N SER A 156 -21.92 -36.61 22.28
CA SER A 156 -23.32 -36.83 21.93
C SER A 156 -23.48 -37.77 20.74
N GLU A 157 -24.55 -38.57 20.74
CA GLU A 157 -24.80 -39.55 19.68
C GLU A 157 -24.87 -38.92 18.27
N VAL A 158 -25.34 -37.68 18.16
CA VAL A 158 -25.47 -36.96 16.89
C VAL A 158 -24.10 -36.56 16.33
N ILE A 159 -23.17 -36.15 17.20
CA ILE A 159 -21.78 -35.84 16.80
C ILE A 159 -21.04 -37.12 16.44
N LEU A 160 -21.14 -38.16 17.27
CA LEU A 160 -20.51 -39.46 17.01
C LEU A 160 -20.98 -40.05 15.67
N GLN A 161 -22.29 -40.01 15.39
CA GLN A 161 -22.80 -40.46 14.09
C GLN A 161 -22.28 -39.61 12.93
N LYS A 162 -22.23 -38.28 13.10
CA LYS A 162 -21.77 -37.38 12.03
C LYS A 162 -20.30 -37.61 11.68
N VAL A 163 -19.42 -37.81 12.67
CA VAL A 163 -18.00 -38.10 12.43
C VAL A 163 -17.80 -39.51 11.84
N ILE A 164 -18.62 -40.49 12.23
CA ILE A 164 -18.60 -41.81 11.56
C ILE A 164 -18.96 -41.66 10.09
N ASN A 165 -20.04 -40.94 9.77
CA ASN A 165 -20.47 -40.73 8.39
C ASN A 165 -19.37 -40.03 7.56
N LEU A 166 -18.77 -38.96 8.09
CA LEU A 166 -17.64 -38.29 7.42
C LEU A 166 -16.44 -39.24 7.23
N GLY A 167 -16.13 -40.08 8.23
CA GLY A 167 -15.10 -41.10 8.09
C GLY A 167 -15.42 -42.13 7.00
N VAL A 168 -16.68 -42.55 6.89
CA VAL A 168 -17.13 -43.46 5.82
C VAL A 168 -16.99 -42.80 4.45
N ASP A 169 -17.46 -41.56 4.32
CA ASP A 169 -17.50 -40.84 3.05
C ASP A 169 -16.10 -40.57 2.49
N PHE A 170 -15.13 -40.24 3.36
CA PHE A 170 -13.81 -39.77 2.93
C PHE A 170 -12.65 -40.75 3.18
N LEU A 171 -12.78 -41.68 4.14
CA LEU A 171 -11.73 -42.66 4.50
C LEU A 171 -12.14 -44.12 4.22
N GLY A 172 -13.43 -44.37 3.96
CA GLY A 172 -13.93 -45.63 3.44
C GLY A 172 -14.21 -46.70 4.50
N ARG A 173 -13.98 -47.97 4.11
CA ARG A 173 -14.58 -49.17 4.75
C ARG A 173 -14.24 -49.35 6.23
N GLU A 174 -13.08 -48.88 6.68
CA GLU A 174 -12.67 -49.01 8.09
C GLU A 174 -13.65 -48.29 9.03
N TRP A 175 -14.17 -47.13 8.59
CA TRP A 175 -15.15 -46.35 9.35
C TRP A 175 -16.58 -46.88 9.26
N LYS A 176 -16.91 -47.66 8.22
CA LYS A 176 -18.25 -48.24 8.00
C LYS A 176 -18.63 -49.27 9.06
N ASN A 177 -17.62 -49.93 9.64
CA ASN A 177 -17.78 -50.96 10.66
C ASN A 177 -17.54 -50.44 12.10
N THR A 178 -17.41 -49.12 12.28
CA THR A 178 -17.12 -48.51 13.58
C THR A 178 -18.42 -48.27 14.35
N ASP A 179 -18.50 -48.78 15.58
CA ASP A 179 -19.61 -48.48 16.49
C ASP A 179 -19.37 -47.15 17.22
N LYS A 180 -20.44 -46.41 17.55
CA LYS A 180 -20.36 -45.13 18.27
C LYS A 180 -19.56 -45.25 19.58
N SER A 181 -19.67 -46.36 20.30
CA SER A 181 -18.95 -46.60 21.57
C SER A 181 -17.44 -46.71 21.40
N GLN A 182 -16.95 -46.91 20.18
CA GLN A 182 -15.54 -47.04 19.84
C GLN A 182 -14.91 -45.71 19.44
N VAL A 183 -15.73 -44.68 19.19
CA VAL A 183 -15.29 -43.37 18.68
C VAL A 183 -15.04 -42.41 19.82
N ASN A 184 -13.91 -41.70 19.75
CA ASN A 184 -13.58 -40.61 20.64
C ASN A 184 -13.39 -39.32 19.85
N VAL A 185 -14.06 -38.25 20.28
CA VAL A 185 -14.00 -36.92 19.67
C VAL A 185 -13.40 -35.96 20.69
N LYS A 186 -12.14 -35.58 20.45
CA LYS A 186 -11.43 -34.63 21.32
C LYS A 186 -11.34 -33.27 20.66
N LYS A 187 -11.97 -32.25 21.24
CA LYS A 187 -11.75 -30.86 20.82
C LYS A 187 -10.31 -30.46 21.11
N ILE A 188 -9.61 -29.97 20.09
CA ILE A 188 -8.28 -29.38 20.22
C ILE A 188 -8.45 -27.86 20.27
N LEU A 189 -7.55 -27.17 20.99
CA LEU A 189 -7.46 -25.71 20.94
C LEU A 189 -7.19 -25.28 19.50
N GLY A 190 -8.20 -24.74 18.83
CA GLY A 190 -8.10 -24.17 17.49
C GLY A 190 -7.83 -22.67 17.52
N GLY A 191 -7.30 -22.15 16.41
CA GLY A 191 -7.19 -20.71 16.16
C GLY A 191 -8.55 -20.02 16.05
N GLN A 192 -8.56 -18.72 15.77
CA GLN A 192 -9.82 -17.96 15.68
C GLN A 192 -10.67 -18.36 14.46
N SER A 193 -10.02 -18.86 13.41
CA SER A 193 -10.59 -19.19 12.10
C SER A 193 -11.34 -20.53 12.04
N ASN A 194 -11.06 -21.49 12.93
CA ASN A 194 -11.56 -22.87 12.81
C ASN A 194 -11.82 -23.55 14.16
N HIS A 195 -12.81 -24.43 14.22
CA HIS A 195 -12.91 -25.45 15.27
C HIS A 195 -12.22 -26.73 14.84
N ILE A 196 -11.38 -27.28 15.72
CA ILE A 196 -10.56 -28.46 15.42
C ILE A 196 -10.94 -29.59 16.37
N PHE A 197 -11.25 -30.76 15.81
CA PHE A 197 -11.55 -31.97 16.55
C PHE A 197 -10.63 -33.11 16.09
N TYR A 198 -10.08 -33.86 17.03
CA TYR A 198 -9.30 -35.05 16.74
C TYR A 198 -10.14 -36.28 17.00
N ILE A 199 -10.30 -37.08 15.94
CA ILE A 199 -11.20 -38.22 15.90
C ILE A 199 -10.37 -39.49 15.91
N THR A 200 -10.56 -40.32 16.93
CA THR A 200 -9.91 -41.62 17.03
C THR A 200 -10.95 -42.72 17.22
N SER A 201 -10.55 -43.95 16.88
CA SER A 201 -11.37 -45.13 17.09
C SER A 201 -10.56 -46.26 17.72
N SER A 202 -11.20 -47.05 18.59
CA SER A 202 -10.57 -48.23 19.19
C SER A 202 -10.49 -49.43 18.24
N ASN A 203 -11.11 -49.39 17.06
CA ASN A 203 -11.10 -50.47 16.06
C ASN A 203 -9.98 -50.35 15.00
N SER A 204 -8.97 -49.54 15.27
CA SER A 204 -7.86 -49.25 14.35
C SER A 204 -8.24 -48.53 13.05
N ALA A 205 -9.48 -48.03 12.91
CA ALA A 205 -9.83 -47.15 11.80
C ALA A 205 -8.93 -45.92 11.79
N LYS A 206 -8.49 -45.52 10.60
CA LYS A 206 -7.56 -44.41 10.42
C LYS A 206 -8.05 -43.12 11.10
N GLU A 207 -7.28 -42.64 12.07
CA GLU A 207 -7.55 -41.38 12.78
C GLU A 207 -7.41 -40.15 11.87
N TYR A 208 -8.12 -39.07 12.21
CA TYR A 208 -8.09 -37.84 11.44
C TYR A 208 -8.40 -36.60 12.29
N LEU A 209 -7.98 -35.44 11.79
CA LEU A 209 -8.39 -34.12 12.25
C LEU A 209 -9.58 -33.63 11.44
N LEU A 210 -10.64 -33.21 12.12
CA LEU A 210 -11.80 -32.56 11.55
C LEU A 210 -11.70 -31.05 11.83
N ARG A 211 -11.69 -30.24 10.77
CA ARG A 211 -11.74 -28.77 10.86
C ARG A 211 -13.09 -28.25 10.38
N ILE A 212 -13.73 -27.44 11.19
CA ILE A 212 -14.98 -26.72 10.86
C ILE A 212 -14.64 -25.24 10.71
N HIS A 213 -14.98 -24.68 9.55
CA HIS A 213 -14.67 -23.30 9.17
C HIS A 213 -15.63 -22.31 9.85
N ARG A 214 -15.10 -21.15 10.25
CA ARG A 214 -15.86 -20.05 10.88
C ARG A 214 -15.83 -18.75 10.08
N GLN A 215 -15.24 -18.79 8.88
CA GLN A 215 -14.97 -17.64 8.02
C GLN A 215 -15.91 -17.63 6.79
N GLU A 216 -16.00 -16.48 6.12
CA GLU A 216 -16.76 -16.31 4.88
C GLU A 216 -16.17 -17.13 3.70
N ASP A 217 -17.02 -17.47 2.73
CA ASP A 217 -16.73 -18.42 1.64
C ASP A 217 -15.44 -18.12 0.85
N ALA A 218 -15.09 -16.84 0.64
CA ALA A 218 -13.91 -16.45 -0.12
C ALA A 218 -12.58 -16.81 0.57
N HIS A 219 -12.54 -16.76 1.91
CA HIS A 219 -11.36 -17.14 2.68
C HIS A 219 -11.20 -18.67 2.72
N VAL A 220 -12.31 -19.39 2.89
CA VAL A 220 -12.36 -20.85 2.84
C VAL A 220 -11.84 -21.38 1.49
N PHE A 221 -12.19 -20.72 0.39
CA PHE A 221 -11.72 -21.10 -0.95
C PHE A 221 -10.19 -21.03 -1.10
N THR A 222 -9.56 -19.92 -0.67
CA THR A 222 -8.10 -19.75 -0.77
C THR A 222 -7.36 -20.76 0.12
N ASP A 223 -7.81 -20.93 1.36
CA ASP A 223 -7.24 -21.91 2.30
C ASP A 223 -7.35 -23.35 1.75
N THR A 224 -8.50 -23.69 1.16
CA THR A 224 -8.74 -25.01 0.53
C THR A 224 -7.74 -25.29 -0.60
N ILE A 225 -7.52 -24.32 -1.49
CA ILE A 225 -6.55 -24.47 -2.60
C ILE A 225 -5.13 -24.66 -2.07
N LEU A 226 -4.70 -23.79 -1.15
CA LEU A 226 -3.35 -23.85 -0.58
C LEU A 226 -3.11 -25.17 0.12
N PHE A 227 -4.06 -25.59 0.96
CA PHE A 227 -3.99 -26.85 1.67
C PHE A 227 -3.91 -28.05 0.71
N SER A 228 -4.71 -28.05 -0.36
CA SER A 228 -4.67 -29.09 -1.39
C SER A 228 -3.28 -29.17 -2.04
N ILE A 229 -2.70 -28.04 -2.40
CA ILE A 229 -1.35 -27.97 -2.99
C ILE A 229 -0.29 -28.50 -2.02
N PHE A 230 -0.39 -28.16 -0.73
CA PHE A 230 0.58 -28.61 0.27
C PHE A 230 0.48 -30.11 0.56
N SER A 231 -0.75 -30.63 0.61
CA SER A 231 -1.03 -32.07 0.71
C SER A 231 -0.41 -32.82 -0.46
N GLU A 232 -0.70 -32.41 -1.70
CA GLU A 232 -0.20 -33.09 -2.91
C GLU A 232 1.32 -33.01 -3.07
N ARG A 233 1.96 -31.95 -2.56
CA ARG A 233 3.41 -31.80 -2.55
C ARG A 233 4.10 -32.46 -1.36
N GLY A 234 3.34 -33.03 -0.41
CA GLY A 234 3.88 -33.70 0.78
C GLY A 234 4.62 -32.77 1.75
N ILE A 235 4.27 -31.48 1.78
CA ILE A 235 4.90 -30.46 2.64
C ILE A 235 4.01 -29.97 3.79
N GLY A 236 2.80 -30.51 3.87
CA GLY A 236 1.81 -30.28 4.93
C GLY A 236 1.05 -31.57 5.26
N PRO A 237 0.05 -31.51 6.15
CA PRO A 237 -0.78 -32.66 6.48
C PRO A 237 -1.52 -33.17 5.24
N LYS A 238 -1.64 -34.49 5.10
CA LYS A 238 -2.43 -35.06 4.01
C LYS A 238 -3.90 -34.67 4.14
N LEU A 239 -4.49 -34.16 3.07
CA LEU A 239 -5.92 -33.95 2.94
C LEU A 239 -6.62 -35.30 2.75
N TYR A 240 -7.67 -35.53 3.52
CA TYR A 240 -8.55 -36.71 3.35
C TYR A 240 -9.87 -36.35 2.67
N GLY A 241 -10.39 -35.13 2.85
CA GLY A 241 -11.58 -34.68 2.13
C GLY A 241 -12.05 -33.28 2.51
N PHE A 242 -12.86 -32.68 1.63
CA PHE A 242 -13.55 -31.40 1.85
C PHE A 242 -15.06 -31.61 1.83
N PHE A 243 -15.78 -30.84 2.64
CA PHE A 243 -17.23 -30.80 2.65
C PHE A 243 -17.73 -29.37 2.95
N ASN A 244 -19.01 -29.11 2.72
CA ASN A 244 -19.57 -27.79 3.01
C ASN A 244 -19.42 -27.45 4.50
N GLY A 245 -18.62 -26.43 4.81
CA GLY A 245 -18.33 -25.99 6.18
C GLY A 245 -17.10 -26.63 6.83
N GLY A 246 -16.31 -27.47 6.15
CA GLY A 246 -15.10 -28.06 6.78
C GLY A 246 -14.26 -29.01 5.93
N ARG A 247 -13.25 -29.60 6.56
CA ARG A 247 -12.34 -30.60 5.95
C ARG A 247 -11.86 -31.66 6.94
N LEU A 248 -11.39 -32.79 6.39
CA LEU A 248 -10.69 -33.85 7.10
C LEU A 248 -9.22 -33.86 6.66
N GLU A 249 -8.31 -33.90 7.63
CA GLU A 249 -6.87 -33.92 7.38
C GLU A 249 -6.12 -34.90 8.30
N GLU A 250 -4.89 -35.21 7.94
CA GLU A 250 -3.96 -36.00 8.73
C GLU A 250 -3.65 -35.33 10.07
N TYR A 251 -3.70 -36.10 11.16
CA TYR A 251 -3.15 -35.68 12.43
C TYR A 251 -1.62 -35.85 12.41
N LEU A 252 -0.88 -34.77 12.62
CA LEU A 252 0.57 -34.80 12.76
C LEU A 252 0.96 -34.78 14.24
N PRO A 253 1.45 -35.90 14.83
CA PRO A 253 1.93 -35.92 16.21
C PRO A 253 3.09 -34.94 16.39
N SER A 254 2.80 -33.81 17.05
CA SER A 254 3.71 -32.67 17.10
C SER A 254 3.50 -31.87 18.39
N ARG A 255 4.41 -30.92 18.63
CA ARG A 255 4.19 -29.83 19.59
C ARG A 255 4.18 -28.50 18.85
N THR A 256 3.29 -27.60 19.23
CA THR A 256 3.35 -26.20 18.80
C THR A 256 4.50 -25.49 19.50
N LEU A 257 5.26 -24.68 18.77
CA LEU A 257 6.33 -23.89 19.37
C LEU A 257 5.75 -22.73 20.20
N ASP A 258 6.42 -22.40 21.31
CA ASP A 258 6.09 -21.26 22.13
C ASP A 258 7.09 -20.10 21.90
N ALA A 259 6.80 -18.93 22.48
CA ALA A 259 7.63 -17.74 22.35
C ALA A 259 9.07 -17.95 22.89
N VAL A 260 9.27 -18.85 23.85
CA VAL A 260 10.61 -19.14 24.40
C VAL A 260 11.40 -20.07 23.47
N SER A 261 10.72 -21.04 22.86
CA SER A 261 11.32 -22.04 21.97
C SER A 261 11.90 -21.40 20.71
N VAL A 262 11.15 -20.48 20.09
CA VAL A 262 11.56 -19.83 18.83
C VAL A 262 12.76 -18.90 19.01
N LEU A 263 13.00 -18.38 20.22
CA LEU A 263 14.16 -17.54 20.53
C LEU A 263 15.47 -18.33 20.59
N LYS A 264 15.42 -19.66 20.71
CA LYS A 264 16.62 -20.49 20.75
C LYS A 264 17.32 -20.47 19.38
N PRO A 265 18.63 -20.16 19.28
CA PRO A 265 19.33 -20.03 18.01
C PRO A 265 19.20 -21.26 17.10
N GLU A 266 19.23 -22.47 17.67
CA GLU A 266 19.09 -23.72 16.92
C GLU A 266 17.70 -23.89 16.27
N ILE A 267 16.65 -23.40 16.92
CA ILE A 267 15.29 -23.45 16.39
C ILE A 267 15.11 -22.35 15.34
N SER A 268 15.58 -21.13 15.61
CA SER A 268 15.55 -20.03 14.64
C SER A 268 16.28 -20.38 13.33
N ARG A 269 17.42 -21.08 13.39
CA ARG A 269 18.11 -21.59 12.19
C ARG A 269 17.26 -22.59 11.41
N LYS A 270 16.64 -23.57 12.09
CA LYS A 270 15.72 -24.53 11.44
C LYS A 270 14.53 -23.85 10.77
N ILE A 271 14.04 -22.77 11.34
CA ILE A 271 12.97 -21.95 10.73
C ILE A 271 13.51 -21.27 9.46
N GLY A 272 14.70 -20.67 9.51
CA GLY A 272 15.41 -20.12 8.34
C GLY A 272 15.58 -21.12 7.21
N GLU A 273 16.03 -22.34 7.53
CA GLU A 273 16.18 -23.46 6.59
C GLU A 273 14.85 -23.92 5.97
N SER A 274 13.73 -23.68 6.67
CA SER A 274 12.39 -24.11 6.26
C SER A 274 11.69 -23.13 5.32
N PHE A 275 12.13 -21.87 5.21
CA PHE A 275 11.49 -20.91 4.31
C PHE A 275 11.71 -21.22 2.81
N PRO A 276 12.92 -21.55 2.32
CA PRO A 276 13.16 -21.74 0.89
C PRO A 276 12.29 -22.82 0.23
N LYS A 277 11.91 -23.89 0.95
CA LYS A 277 10.98 -24.91 0.42
C LYS A 277 9.61 -24.32 0.07
N TYR A 278 9.13 -23.33 0.82
CA TYR A 278 7.86 -22.64 0.54
C TYR A 278 8.04 -21.47 -0.46
N HIS A 279 9.09 -20.68 -0.29
CA HIS A 279 9.35 -19.52 -1.15
C HIS A 279 9.61 -19.88 -2.62
N SER A 280 10.15 -21.08 -2.88
CA SER A 280 10.36 -21.60 -4.24
C SER A 280 9.08 -22.10 -4.93
N MET A 281 7.93 -22.09 -4.24
CA MET A 281 6.70 -22.64 -4.78
C MET A 281 6.05 -21.73 -5.82
N ASN A 282 5.67 -22.33 -6.94
CA ASN A 282 4.71 -21.72 -7.85
C ASN A 282 3.29 -22.14 -7.44
N VAL A 283 2.53 -21.18 -6.90
CA VAL A 283 1.15 -21.33 -6.43
C VAL A 283 0.24 -20.49 -7.34
N PRO A 284 -0.94 -20.97 -7.75
CA PRO A 284 -1.87 -20.26 -8.64
C PRO A 284 -2.64 -19.13 -7.92
N LEU A 285 -1.92 -18.24 -7.24
CA LEU A 285 -2.42 -17.01 -6.65
C LEU A 285 -1.86 -15.79 -7.42
N SER A 286 -2.49 -14.63 -7.22
CA SER A 286 -1.97 -13.36 -7.74
C SER A 286 -0.52 -13.14 -7.31
N LYS A 287 0.32 -12.71 -8.26
CA LYS A 287 1.73 -12.40 -8.01
C LYS A 287 1.94 -11.01 -7.41
N ASN A 288 0.88 -10.21 -7.30
CA ASN A 288 0.93 -8.90 -6.66
C ASN A 288 1.13 -9.06 -5.14
N ARG A 289 1.82 -8.08 -4.56
CA ARG A 289 2.08 -7.99 -3.11
C ARG A 289 0.80 -7.67 -2.36
N ARG A 290 0.10 -8.70 -1.90
CA ARG A 290 -1.24 -8.55 -1.30
C ARG A 290 -1.23 -7.79 0.02
N CYS A 291 -0.10 -7.72 0.74
CA CYS A 291 -0.01 -7.07 2.06
C CYS A 291 -0.47 -5.60 2.05
N PHE A 292 -0.11 -4.82 1.02
CA PHE A 292 -0.51 -3.41 0.91
C PHE A 292 -2.01 -3.27 0.68
N GLN A 293 -2.58 -4.08 -0.22
CA GLN A 293 -4.03 -4.11 -0.44
C GLN A 293 -4.78 -4.49 0.84
N VAL A 294 -4.28 -5.49 1.57
CA VAL A 294 -4.88 -5.91 2.84
C VAL A 294 -4.87 -4.78 3.87
N MET A 295 -3.78 -4.01 3.99
CA MET A 295 -3.75 -2.84 4.87
C MET A 295 -4.82 -1.82 4.49
N ARG A 296 -4.99 -1.54 3.18
CA ARG A 296 -6.06 -0.63 2.69
C ARG A 296 -7.45 -1.13 3.03
N ASP A 297 -7.72 -2.41 2.76
CA ASP A 297 -9.01 -3.04 3.02
C ASP A 297 -9.36 -2.98 4.52
N VAL A 298 -8.37 -3.24 5.38
CA VAL A 298 -8.52 -3.20 6.83
C VAL A 298 -8.74 -1.78 7.33
N LEU A 299 -8.02 -0.79 6.81
CA LEU A 299 -8.24 0.62 7.17
C LEU A 299 -9.63 1.09 6.72
N GLN A 300 -10.09 0.68 5.53
CA GLN A 300 -11.44 0.98 5.06
C GLN A 300 -12.50 0.35 5.98
N GLN A 301 -12.30 -0.89 6.41
CA GLN A 301 -13.18 -1.54 7.38
C GLN A 301 -13.17 -0.82 8.73
N TYR A 302 -12.00 -0.42 9.23
CA TYR A 302 -11.86 0.35 10.46
C TYR A 302 -12.64 1.67 10.37
N GLN A 303 -12.54 2.38 9.25
CA GLN A 303 -13.31 3.60 8.98
C GLN A 303 -14.81 3.33 8.98
N ASN A 304 -15.27 2.27 8.30
CA ASN A 304 -16.68 1.90 8.21
C ASN A 304 -17.29 1.56 9.58
N LEU A 305 -16.48 1.09 10.52
CA LEU A 305 -16.87 0.81 11.91
C LEU A 305 -16.90 2.07 12.79
N GLY A 306 -16.64 3.25 12.23
CA GLY A 306 -16.58 4.53 12.95
C GLY A 306 -15.20 4.90 13.49
N GLY A 307 -14.15 4.19 13.05
CA GLY A 307 -12.77 4.52 13.37
C GLY A 307 -12.33 5.83 12.69
N GLY A 308 -11.65 6.69 13.44
CA GLY A 308 -11.13 7.97 12.96
C GLY A 308 -9.63 8.08 13.17
N ASP A 309 -9.15 9.28 13.47
CA ASP A 309 -7.74 9.49 13.79
C ASP A 309 -7.34 8.69 15.02
N PHE A 310 -6.15 8.09 14.96
CA PHE A 310 -5.68 7.16 15.96
C PHE A 310 -4.59 7.80 16.81
N ASN A 311 -4.79 7.88 18.12
CA ASN A 311 -3.81 8.47 19.02
C ASN A 311 -2.64 7.51 19.28
N LEU A 312 -1.41 7.98 19.09
CA LEU A 312 -0.19 7.24 19.39
C LEU A 312 0.31 7.63 20.78
N PHE A 313 -0.17 6.90 21.79
CA PHE A 313 0.38 6.95 23.14
C PHE A 313 0.96 5.57 23.47
N PRO A 314 2.17 5.24 22.98
CA PRO A 314 2.79 3.96 23.28
C PRO A 314 2.98 3.81 24.78
N THR A 315 2.89 2.58 25.26
CA THR A 315 2.89 2.29 26.70
C THR A 315 4.07 1.42 27.12
N HIS A 316 4.55 0.54 26.23
CA HIS A 316 5.63 -0.41 26.56
C HIS A 316 6.95 -0.11 25.87
N VAL A 317 6.94 0.83 24.92
CA VAL A 317 8.11 1.22 24.14
C VAL A 317 8.41 2.69 24.40
N THR A 318 9.69 3.04 24.37
CA THR A 318 10.18 4.39 24.70
C THR A 318 10.49 5.23 23.45
N TRP A 319 9.98 4.83 22.28
CA TRP A 319 10.16 5.59 21.05
C TRP A 319 9.32 6.85 21.13
N THR A 320 9.95 8.02 20.99
CA THR A 320 9.30 9.34 21.08
C THR A 320 9.21 10.06 19.74
N ASP A 321 9.81 9.51 18.68
CA ASP A 321 9.84 10.08 17.33
C ASP A 321 8.52 9.81 16.56
N HIS A 322 7.36 9.97 17.20
CA HIS A 322 6.06 9.75 16.57
C HIS A 322 5.13 10.93 16.84
N PRO A 323 4.16 11.23 15.95
CA PRO A 323 3.15 12.24 16.25
C PRO A 323 2.24 11.76 17.39
N ASP A 324 1.55 12.66 18.09
CA ASP A 324 0.58 12.30 19.14
C ASP A 324 -0.63 11.56 18.59
N SER A 325 -0.96 11.78 17.32
CA SER A 325 -2.02 11.08 16.60
C SER A 325 -1.69 10.95 15.12
N ILE A 326 -2.34 9.99 14.45
CA ILE A 326 -2.24 9.81 13.00
C ILE A 326 -3.62 9.69 12.37
N SER A 327 -3.82 10.40 11.27
CA SER A 327 -5.03 10.29 10.46
C SER A 327 -4.98 9.07 9.53
N LEU A 328 -6.16 8.56 9.16
CA LEU A 328 -6.28 7.46 8.20
C LEU A 328 -5.67 7.82 6.84
N GLU A 329 -5.77 9.09 6.44
CA GLU A 329 -5.16 9.60 5.22
C GLU A 329 -3.63 9.53 5.27
N ASN A 330 -3.03 9.92 6.41
CA ASN A 330 -1.59 9.83 6.59
C ASN A 330 -1.14 8.36 6.62
N LEU A 331 -1.88 7.45 7.26
CA LEU A 331 -1.60 6.01 7.16
C LEU A 331 -1.67 5.51 5.70
N GLN A 332 -2.63 5.98 4.92
CA GLN A 332 -2.74 5.63 3.51
C GLN A 332 -1.56 6.16 2.68
N LYS A 333 -1.08 7.38 2.98
CA LYS A 333 0.13 7.96 2.38
C LYS A 333 1.38 7.15 2.72
N GLU A 334 1.53 6.71 3.98
CA GLU A 334 2.63 5.82 4.40
C GLU A 334 2.58 4.47 3.67
N ILE A 335 1.40 3.85 3.55
CA ILE A 335 1.21 2.59 2.80
C ILE A 335 1.65 2.77 1.34
N ASN A 336 1.23 3.85 0.68
CA ASN A 336 1.55 4.12 -0.72
C ASN A 336 3.05 4.36 -0.93
N LEU A 337 3.70 5.09 -0.01
CA LEU A 337 5.13 5.35 -0.05
C LEU A 337 5.94 4.05 0.09
N MET A 338 5.57 3.23 1.08
CA MET A 338 6.23 1.94 1.32
C MET A 338 6.05 0.98 0.15
N GLU A 339 4.84 0.90 -0.42
CA GLU A 339 4.59 0.08 -1.61
C GLU A 339 5.44 0.52 -2.80
N SER A 340 5.56 1.83 -3.03
CA SER A 340 6.43 2.37 -4.09
C SER A 340 7.88 1.93 -3.92
N TRP A 341 8.46 2.11 -2.73
CA TRP A 341 9.83 1.69 -2.45
C TRP A 341 10.01 0.18 -2.54
N THR A 342 9.04 -0.60 -2.05
CA THR A 342 9.08 -2.06 -2.16
C THR A 342 9.09 -2.52 -3.62
N ASN A 343 8.24 -1.93 -4.46
CA ASN A 343 8.17 -2.26 -5.89
C ASN A 343 9.44 -1.87 -6.63
N GLU A 344 10.05 -0.73 -6.28
CA GLU A 344 11.27 -0.25 -6.95
C GLU A 344 12.51 -1.08 -6.55
N ILE A 345 12.65 -1.42 -5.27
CA ILE A 345 13.90 -1.99 -4.73
C ILE A 345 13.88 -3.53 -4.73
N PHE A 346 12.71 -4.15 -4.56
CA PHE A 346 12.59 -5.58 -4.23
C PHE A 346 11.66 -6.35 -5.19
N GLU A 347 11.64 -5.97 -6.47
CA GLU A 347 10.90 -6.70 -7.51
C GLU A 347 11.44 -8.12 -7.74
N ASP A 348 12.76 -8.30 -7.64
CA ASP A 348 13.42 -9.59 -7.83
C ASP A 348 13.34 -10.53 -6.62
N THR A 349 12.74 -10.10 -5.50
CA THR A 349 12.66 -10.89 -4.26
C THR A 349 11.24 -11.40 -3.95
N VAL A 350 10.30 -11.23 -4.89
CA VAL A 350 8.92 -11.70 -4.75
C VAL A 350 8.84 -13.22 -4.82
N VAL A 351 8.29 -13.82 -3.78
CA VAL A 351 8.12 -15.26 -3.59
C VAL A 351 6.77 -15.56 -2.95
N PHE A 352 6.38 -16.83 -2.88
CA PHE A 352 5.20 -17.23 -2.13
C PHE A 352 5.50 -17.22 -0.63
N CYS A 353 4.82 -16.35 0.13
CA CYS A 353 5.06 -16.06 1.54
C CYS A 353 3.89 -16.52 2.42
N HIS A 354 4.20 -16.78 3.69
CA HIS A 354 3.21 -17.08 4.73
C HIS A 354 2.52 -15.80 5.24
N ASN A 355 3.27 -14.71 5.41
CA ASN A 355 2.85 -13.39 5.89
C ASN A 355 2.31 -13.34 7.34
N ASP A 356 2.33 -14.43 8.09
CA ASP A 356 1.87 -14.50 9.49
C ASP A 356 2.58 -15.63 10.26
N LEU A 357 3.90 -15.69 10.16
CA LEU A 357 4.66 -16.77 10.81
C LEU A 357 4.91 -16.50 12.30
N ALA A 358 3.84 -16.50 13.10
CA ALA A 358 3.93 -16.50 14.56
C ALA A 358 4.37 -17.87 15.11
N CYS A 359 4.88 -17.94 16.34
CA CYS A 359 5.30 -19.21 16.97
C CYS A 359 4.17 -20.25 17.05
N ALA A 360 2.92 -19.81 17.19
CA ALA A 360 1.73 -20.66 17.20
C ALA A 360 1.49 -21.38 15.86
N ASN A 361 2.06 -20.85 14.77
CA ASN A 361 1.90 -21.34 13.41
C ASN A 361 3.06 -22.27 13.00
N ILE A 362 3.88 -22.72 13.96
CA ILE A 362 5.01 -23.61 13.75
C ILE A 362 4.86 -24.87 14.61
N LEU A 363 4.76 -26.02 13.94
CA LEU A 363 4.76 -27.33 14.58
C LEU A 363 6.15 -27.96 14.51
N GLU A 364 6.62 -28.54 15.61
CA GLU A 364 7.76 -29.45 15.63
C GLU A 364 7.25 -30.89 15.72
N LEU A 365 7.55 -31.71 14.71
CA LEU A 365 7.14 -33.11 14.67
C LEU A 365 7.83 -33.93 15.76
N ASN A 366 7.09 -34.81 16.42
CA ASN A 366 7.63 -35.67 17.48
C ASN A 366 8.60 -36.72 16.94
N SER A 367 8.41 -37.16 15.69
CA SER A 367 9.14 -38.25 15.04
C SER A 367 10.58 -37.86 14.67
N ASN A 368 10.76 -36.71 14.00
CA ASN A 368 12.04 -36.33 13.39
C ASN A 368 12.49 -34.91 13.76
N LYS A 369 11.73 -34.16 14.57
CA LYS A 369 12.03 -32.77 14.94
C LYS A 369 12.12 -31.80 13.76
N GLU A 370 11.46 -32.15 12.65
CA GLU A 370 11.24 -31.26 11.51
C GLU A 370 10.17 -30.21 11.84
N LEU A 371 10.29 -29.04 11.23
CA LEU A 371 9.35 -27.95 11.38
C LEU A 371 8.37 -27.90 10.21
N VAL A 372 7.08 -27.78 10.55
CA VAL A 372 5.98 -27.63 9.60
C VAL A 372 5.27 -26.32 9.89
N PHE A 373 5.15 -25.46 8.88
CA PHE A 373 4.38 -24.22 8.97
C PHE A 373 2.91 -24.51 8.65
N ILE A 374 2.01 -23.96 9.46
CA ILE A 374 0.56 -24.16 9.37
C ILE A 374 -0.15 -22.81 9.43
N ASP A 375 -1.46 -22.78 9.15
CA ASP A 375 -2.28 -21.57 9.22
C ASP A 375 -1.90 -20.51 8.16
N TRP A 376 -1.98 -20.92 6.89
CA TRP A 376 -1.58 -20.12 5.72
C TRP A 376 -2.66 -19.11 5.28
N GLU A 377 -3.47 -18.59 6.21
CA GLU A 377 -4.63 -17.75 5.88
C GLU A 377 -4.26 -16.40 5.23
N PHE A 378 -3.07 -15.87 5.57
CA PHE A 378 -2.51 -14.64 4.99
C PHE A 378 -1.58 -14.88 3.81
N ALA A 379 -1.46 -16.12 3.35
CA ALA A 379 -0.47 -16.48 2.35
C ALA A 379 -0.74 -15.79 1.01
N SER A 380 0.32 -15.24 0.42
CA SER A 380 0.28 -14.56 -0.86
C SER A 380 1.67 -14.46 -1.46
N TYR A 381 1.77 -14.00 -2.70
CA TYR A 381 3.05 -13.50 -3.17
C TYR A 381 3.42 -12.21 -2.44
N ASN A 382 4.67 -12.12 -1.99
CA ASN A 382 5.25 -10.98 -1.30
C ASN A 382 6.79 -11.04 -1.35
N CYS A 383 7.49 -10.02 -0.87
CA CYS A 383 8.95 -10.05 -0.79
C CYS A 383 9.43 -10.99 0.33
N ARG A 384 10.42 -11.85 0.07
CA ARG A 384 10.94 -12.80 1.07
C ARG A 384 11.40 -12.11 2.37
N GLY A 385 12.00 -10.92 2.28
CA GLY A 385 12.42 -10.17 3.47
C GLY A 385 11.26 -9.75 4.35
N PHE A 386 10.07 -9.52 3.80
CA PHE A 386 8.86 -9.25 4.57
C PHE A 386 8.45 -10.45 5.41
N ASP A 387 8.51 -11.66 4.85
CA ASP A 387 8.06 -12.88 5.54
C ASP A 387 9.04 -13.31 6.66
N LEU A 388 10.34 -13.20 6.40
CA LEU A 388 11.37 -13.42 7.42
C LEU A 388 11.24 -12.38 8.55
N GLU A 389 11.05 -11.12 8.19
CA GLU A 389 10.87 -10.05 9.17
C GLU A 389 9.54 -10.18 9.93
N MET A 390 8.51 -10.75 9.32
CA MET A 390 7.24 -11.01 9.99
C MET A 390 7.45 -11.94 11.19
N PHE A 391 8.21 -13.02 11.00
CA PHE A 391 8.60 -13.91 12.09
C PHE A 391 9.41 -13.16 13.16
N LEU A 392 10.41 -12.36 12.77
CA LEU A 392 11.24 -11.61 13.72
C LEU A 392 10.41 -10.58 14.54
N SER A 393 9.47 -9.89 13.90
CA SER A 393 8.55 -8.96 14.55
C SER A 393 7.62 -9.68 15.53
N GLU A 394 7.07 -10.84 15.16
CA GLU A 394 6.19 -11.64 16.02
C GLU A 394 6.92 -12.26 17.22
N THR A 395 8.18 -12.70 17.04
CA THR A 395 9.00 -13.19 18.16
C THR A 395 9.42 -12.09 19.12
N SER A 396 9.45 -10.84 18.65
CA SER A 396 9.70 -9.66 19.49
C SER A 396 8.51 -9.31 20.39
N ILE A 397 7.34 -9.95 20.23
CA ILE A 397 6.21 -9.82 21.16
C ILE A 397 6.38 -10.82 22.32
N ALA A 398 6.62 -10.29 23.51
CA ALA A 398 6.66 -11.05 24.76
C ALA A 398 5.25 -11.56 25.13
N ARG A 399 4.88 -12.75 24.65
CA ARG A 399 3.65 -13.44 25.08
C ARG A 399 3.91 -14.17 26.41
N GLY A 400 3.34 -13.65 27.51
CA GLY A 400 3.22 -14.39 28.78
C GLY A 400 4.24 -14.09 29.89
N LEU A 401 4.96 -12.96 29.83
CA LEU A 401 5.95 -12.59 30.87
C LEU A 401 5.39 -11.72 32.02
N THR A 402 4.18 -11.17 31.90
CA THR A 402 3.57 -10.33 32.94
C THR A 402 2.05 -10.54 33.01
N SER A 403 1.45 -10.11 34.13
CA SER A 403 0.00 -10.11 34.38
C SER A 403 -0.81 -9.23 33.40
N THR A 404 -0.14 -8.47 32.53
CA THR A 404 -0.70 -7.55 31.54
C THR A 404 -0.40 -8.00 30.10
N LYS A 405 -1.11 -9.05 29.64
CA LYS A 405 -1.50 -9.30 28.23
C LYS A 405 -0.53 -8.78 27.11
N ALA A 406 0.55 -9.51 26.81
CA ALA A 406 1.54 -9.37 25.73
C ALA A 406 2.02 -7.95 25.31
N GLN A 407 3.34 -7.76 25.35
CA GLN A 407 4.04 -6.48 25.18
C GLN A 407 5.12 -6.60 24.08
N ILE A 408 5.45 -5.49 23.41
CA ILE A 408 6.60 -5.46 22.49
C ILE A 408 7.88 -5.39 23.31
N ASN A 409 8.83 -6.28 23.05
CA ASN A 409 10.19 -6.16 23.55
C ASN A 409 10.99 -5.27 22.59
N GLN A 410 11.23 -4.04 23.02
CA GLN A 410 11.93 -3.03 22.24
C GLN A 410 13.36 -3.47 21.85
N GLU A 411 14.13 -4.06 22.76
CA GLU A 411 15.51 -4.49 22.49
C GLU A 411 15.55 -5.57 21.40
N MET A 412 14.67 -6.57 21.48
CA MET A 412 14.58 -7.62 20.45
C MET A 412 14.08 -7.08 19.11
N THR A 413 13.21 -6.07 19.13
CA THR A 413 12.72 -5.40 17.90
C THR A 413 13.83 -4.58 17.22
N GLU A 414 14.78 -4.06 17.99
CA GLU A 414 15.89 -3.25 17.48
C GLU A 414 17.12 -4.08 17.11
N HIS A 415 17.41 -5.10 17.89
CA HIS A 415 18.62 -5.92 17.80
C HIS A 415 18.24 -7.39 17.93
N SER A 416 17.51 -7.92 16.95
CA SER A 416 17.09 -9.32 17.00
C SER A 416 18.32 -10.24 17.02
N PRO A 417 18.53 -11.03 18.09
CA PRO A 417 19.71 -11.89 18.22
C PRO A 417 19.75 -13.00 17.17
N ASN A 418 18.63 -13.29 16.54
CA ASN A 418 18.47 -14.38 15.58
C ASN A 418 18.46 -13.92 14.11
N LEU A 419 18.52 -12.61 13.82
CA LEU A 419 18.50 -12.09 12.44
C LEU A 419 19.63 -12.68 11.58
N TYR A 420 20.87 -12.70 12.09
CA TYR A 420 21.98 -13.30 11.35
C TYR A 420 21.76 -14.80 11.13
N GLY A 421 21.40 -15.53 12.20
CA GLY A 421 21.23 -16.98 12.15
C GLY A 421 20.14 -17.43 11.18
N ILE A 422 19.01 -16.70 11.13
CA ILE A 422 17.92 -17.03 10.22
C ILE A 422 18.28 -16.71 8.76
N CYS A 423 18.94 -15.57 8.49
CA CYS A 423 19.36 -15.20 7.14
C CYS A 423 20.45 -16.13 6.62
N GLU A 424 21.40 -16.51 7.47
CA GLU A 424 22.44 -17.47 7.15
C GLU A 424 21.84 -18.82 6.73
N ALA A 425 20.95 -19.36 7.55
CA ALA A 425 20.35 -20.66 7.31
C ALA A 425 19.40 -20.66 6.10
N TYR A 426 18.71 -19.53 5.85
CA TYR A 426 17.92 -19.30 4.64
C TYR A 426 18.79 -19.37 3.38
N VAL A 427 19.89 -18.60 3.35
CA VAL A 427 20.78 -18.52 2.18
C VAL A 427 21.35 -19.90 1.88
N ASP A 428 21.85 -20.61 2.89
CA ASP A 428 22.41 -21.96 2.72
C ASP A 428 21.36 -22.93 2.15
N ALA A 429 20.14 -22.91 2.68
CA ALA A 429 19.07 -23.79 2.22
C ALA A 429 18.55 -23.43 0.81
N ASP A 430 18.46 -22.15 0.47
CA ASP A 430 18.03 -21.68 -0.87
C ASP A 430 19.04 -22.06 -1.96
N TYR A 431 20.34 -21.88 -1.70
CA TYR A 431 21.39 -22.29 -2.64
C TYR A 431 21.45 -23.80 -2.81
N LYS A 432 21.32 -24.56 -1.71
CA LYS A 432 21.22 -26.02 -1.75
C LYS A 432 20.03 -26.48 -2.57
N LEU A 433 18.85 -25.86 -2.39
CA LEU A 433 17.64 -26.20 -3.13
C LEU A 433 17.79 -25.94 -4.64
N LYS A 434 18.50 -24.87 -5.01
CA LYS A 434 18.80 -24.51 -6.40
C LYS A 434 19.97 -25.30 -7.00
N ASN A 435 20.64 -26.13 -6.20
CA ASN A 435 21.86 -26.83 -6.57
C ASN A 435 22.96 -25.86 -7.08
N LEU A 436 23.14 -24.75 -6.36
CA LEU A 436 24.10 -23.68 -6.66
C LEU A 436 25.03 -23.45 -5.46
N GLU A 437 26.18 -22.84 -5.71
CA GLU A 437 27.10 -22.34 -4.68
C GLU A 437 27.20 -20.81 -4.76
N PRO A 438 27.13 -20.07 -3.63
CA PRO A 438 27.22 -18.63 -3.63
C PRO A 438 28.65 -18.16 -3.94
N SER A 439 28.79 -17.24 -4.91
CA SER A 439 30.08 -16.62 -5.23
C SER A 439 30.64 -15.81 -4.04
N ASN A 440 29.77 -15.20 -3.24
CA ASN A 440 30.12 -14.57 -1.97
C ASN A 440 28.98 -14.76 -0.94
N ARG A 441 29.05 -15.86 -0.18
CA ARG A 441 28.07 -16.20 0.86
C ARG A 441 27.82 -15.08 1.86
N SER A 442 28.89 -14.40 2.32
CA SER A 442 28.77 -13.31 3.31
C SER A 442 28.00 -12.11 2.75
N ALA A 443 28.22 -11.78 1.47
CA ALA A 443 27.48 -10.72 0.80
C ALA A 443 25.99 -11.04 0.64
N GLU A 444 25.63 -12.28 0.31
CA GLU A 444 24.23 -12.71 0.20
C GLU A 444 23.51 -12.66 1.55
N ILE A 445 24.16 -13.10 2.63
CA ILE A 445 23.61 -12.99 3.99
C ILE A 445 23.42 -11.52 4.35
N SER A 446 24.41 -10.67 4.10
CA SER A 446 24.31 -9.23 4.35
C SER A 446 23.20 -8.56 3.53
N LYS A 447 23.00 -8.97 2.27
CA LYS A 447 21.90 -8.49 1.41
C LYS A 447 20.55 -8.86 2.03
N LEU A 448 20.36 -10.11 2.44
CA LEU A 448 19.10 -10.57 3.03
C LEU A 448 18.82 -9.90 4.39
N MET A 449 19.83 -9.70 5.23
CA MET A 449 19.66 -8.97 6.50
C MET A 449 19.19 -7.52 6.28
N LYS A 450 19.73 -6.84 5.25
CA LYS A 450 19.28 -5.50 4.87
C LYS A 450 17.85 -5.51 4.33
N GLU A 451 17.49 -6.55 3.58
CA GLU A 451 16.13 -6.77 3.11
C GLU A 451 15.15 -6.87 4.29
N CYS A 452 15.42 -7.73 5.29
CA CYS A 452 14.57 -7.85 6.49
C CYS A 452 14.44 -6.52 7.24
N ASN A 453 15.56 -5.83 7.49
CA ASN A 453 15.56 -4.54 8.19
C ASN A 453 14.74 -3.45 7.46
N PHE A 454 14.69 -3.48 6.12
CA PHE A 454 13.83 -2.59 5.34
C PHE A 454 12.35 -2.85 5.61
N PHE A 455 11.96 -4.13 5.74
CA PHE A 455 10.57 -4.52 5.97
C PHE A 455 10.11 -4.37 7.43
N THR A 456 11.00 -4.12 8.39
CA THR A 456 10.63 -3.93 9.80
C THR A 456 9.48 -2.92 9.99
N PRO A 457 9.57 -1.65 9.55
CA PRO A 457 8.46 -0.71 9.72
C PRO A 457 7.17 -1.15 9.00
N ILE A 458 7.29 -1.90 7.88
CA ILE A 458 6.15 -2.38 7.08
C ILE A 458 5.38 -3.49 7.82
N THR A 459 6.08 -4.44 8.45
CA THR A 459 5.44 -5.52 9.23
C THR A 459 4.73 -4.96 10.48
N HIS A 460 5.30 -3.92 11.10
CA HIS A 460 4.66 -3.21 12.21
C HIS A 460 3.41 -2.42 11.76
N LEU A 461 3.46 -1.72 10.64
CA LEU A 461 2.30 -1.02 10.05
C LEU A 461 1.19 -2.01 9.67
N PHE A 462 1.55 -3.15 9.07
CA PHE A 462 0.60 -4.20 8.70
C PHE A 462 -0.23 -4.64 9.90
N TRP A 463 0.42 -5.07 10.99
CA TRP A 463 -0.30 -5.50 12.19
C TRP A 463 -0.99 -4.36 12.92
N ALA A 464 -0.45 -3.14 12.90
CA ALA A 464 -1.11 -1.99 13.50
C ALA A 464 -2.50 -1.75 12.89
N CYS A 465 -2.62 -1.78 11.55
CA CYS A 465 -3.91 -1.62 10.87
C CYS A 465 -4.94 -2.65 11.35
N PHE A 466 -4.54 -3.93 11.45
CA PHE A 466 -5.40 -5.00 11.98
C PHE A 466 -5.80 -4.77 13.43
N LEU A 467 -4.84 -4.42 14.29
CA LEU A 467 -5.08 -4.22 15.72
C LEU A 467 -5.98 -3.01 15.99
N MET A 468 -5.91 -1.95 15.18
CA MET A 468 -6.84 -0.81 15.22
C MET A 468 -8.29 -1.28 14.97
N LYS A 469 -8.52 -2.08 13.92
CA LYS A 469 -9.84 -2.67 13.62
C LYS A 469 -10.34 -3.55 14.76
N ILE A 470 -9.51 -4.48 15.22
CA ILE A 470 -9.87 -5.45 16.26
C ILE A 470 -10.15 -4.76 17.60
N GLY A 471 -9.39 -3.70 17.92
CA GLY A 471 -9.61 -2.88 19.11
C GLY A 471 -10.96 -2.16 19.09
N LEU A 472 -11.40 -1.69 17.93
CA LEU A 472 -12.68 -0.99 17.77
C LEU A 472 -13.90 -1.90 18.00
N ILE A 473 -13.84 -3.15 17.54
CA ILE A 473 -14.90 -4.15 17.74
C ILE A 473 -14.86 -4.84 19.12
N ASN A 474 -13.93 -4.43 20.01
CA ASN A 474 -13.71 -4.99 21.34
C ASN A 474 -13.66 -6.53 21.36
N TYR A 475 -12.93 -7.10 20.39
CA TYR A 475 -12.93 -8.53 20.12
C TYR A 475 -12.50 -9.42 21.32
N ILE A 476 -11.60 -8.91 22.17
CA ILE A 476 -11.19 -9.59 23.41
C ILE A 476 -11.63 -8.74 24.61
N PRO A 477 -12.74 -9.08 25.27
CA PRO A 477 -13.26 -8.31 26.39
C PRO A 477 -12.20 -8.08 27.48
N GLY A 478 -12.00 -6.80 27.83
CA GLY A 478 -11.08 -6.38 28.88
C GLY A 478 -9.59 -6.42 28.51
N ALA A 479 -9.22 -6.63 27.24
CA ALA A 479 -7.86 -6.44 26.75
C ALA A 479 -7.76 -5.11 25.97
N ASP A 480 -6.83 -4.23 26.35
CA ASP A 480 -6.54 -3.03 25.53
C ASP A 480 -5.69 -3.43 24.33
N ILE A 481 -6.34 -3.88 23.25
CA ILE A 481 -5.70 -4.27 21.99
C ILE A 481 -5.08 -3.06 21.28
N ASN A 482 -5.72 -1.89 21.43
CA ASN A 482 -5.24 -0.63 20.86
C ASN A 482 -3.87 -0.22 21.41
N MET A 483 -3.54 -0.64 22.63
CA MET A 483 -2.19 -0.48 23.20
C MET A 483 -1.10 -1.10 22.30
N ARG A 484 -1.34 -2.29 21.74
CA ARG A 484 -0.40 -2.94 20.83
C ARG A 484 -0.34 -2.25 19.47
N ALA A 485 -1.47 -1.75 18.98
CA ALA A 485 -1.48 -0.93 17.77
C ALA A 485 -0.61 0.33 17.96
N ARG A 486 -0.73 1.00 19.11
CA ARG A 486 0.08 2.18 19.49
C ARG A 486 1.57 1.84 19.56
N ASP A 487 1.94 0.76 20.25
CA ASP A 487 3.34 0.33 20.35
C ASP A 487 3.92 -0.03 18.95
N ARG A 488 3.14 -0.69 18.08
CA ARG A 488 3.56 -1.00 16.70
C ARG A 488 3.68 0.23 15.81
N LEU A 489 2.73 1.17 15.87
CA LEU A 489 2.81 2.43 15.12
C LEU A 489 3.97 3.30 15.61
N ALA A 490 4.28 3.30 16.90
CA ALA A 490 5.47 3.99 17.40
C ALA A 490 6.75 3.47 16.72
N ARG A 491 6.84 2.16 16.39
CA ARG A 491 7.98 1.60 15.64
C ARG A 491 8.05 2.05 14.19
N LEU A 492 6.90 2.29 13.55
CA LEU A 492 6.79 2.83 12.19
C LEU A 492 7.42 4.22 12.11
N PHE A 493 7.10 5.09 13.07
CA PHE A 493 7.61 6.45 13.12
C PHE A 493 8.97 6.57 13.78
N LYS A 494 9.32 5.62 14.66
CA LYS A 494 10.68 5.49 15.17
C LYS A 494 11.60 5.51 13.98
N GLN A 495 12.41 6.58 13.92
CA GLN A 495 13.30 6.89 12.82
C GLN A 495 13.80 5.57 12.23
N ASN A 496 13.48 5.29 10.95
CA ASN A 496 14.36 4.48 10.13
C ASN A 496 15.68 5.21 10.25
N ALA A 497 16.52 4.77 11.19
CA ALA A 497 17.45 5.69 11.81
C ALA A 497 18.22 6.34 10.68
N ILE A 498 18.11 7.66 10.58
CA ILE A 498 18.93 8.41 9.64
C ILE A 498 20.43 8.15 9.95
N ASN A 499 20.69 7.62 11.16
CA ASN A 499 21.94 7.01 11.64
C ASN A 499 22.06 5.48 11.51
N SER A 500 21.13 4.77 10.87
CA SER A 500 21.25 3.33 10.60
C SER A 500 22.40 3.09 9.65
N ASP A 501 23.11 1.98 9.83
CA ASP A 501 24.25 1.64 8.96
C ASP A 501 23.84 1.54 7.48
N VAL A 502 22.58 1.19 7.19
CA VAL A 502 22.04 1.14 5.83
C VAL A 502 21.89 2.54 5.24
N ILE A 503 21.27 3.47 5.98
CA ILE A 503 21.11 4.86 5.51
C ILE A 503 22.47 5.54 5.46
N LYS A 504 23.29 5.44 6.50
CA LYS A 504 24.66 5.98 6.51
C LYS A 504 25.51 5.43 5.37
N LYS A 505 25.40 4.14 5.06
CA LYS A 505 26.07 3.55 3.89
C LYS A 505 25.58 4.21 2.61
N LYS A 506 24.27 4.40 2.44
CA LYS A 506 23.72 5.08 1.27
C LYS A 506 24.17 6.54 1.17
N LEU A 507 24.26 7.25 2.29
CA LEU A 507 24.77 8.62 2.36
C LEU A 507 26.27 8.69 2.00
N ILE A 508 27.07 7.71 2.45
CA ILE A 508 28.47 7.58 2.03
C ILE A 508 28.54 7.29 0.53
N GLU A 509 27.72 6.38 -0.01
CA GLU A 509 27.67 6.07 -1.44
C GLU A 509 27.29 7.31 -2.28
N LEU A 510 26.32 8.11 -1.83
CA LEU A 510 25.94 9.36 -2.48
C LEU A 510 27.09 10.39 -2.41
N GLY A 511 27.72 10.55 -1.25
CA GLY A 511 28.90 11.41 -1.09
C GLY A 511 30.07 10.97 -1.99
N GLU A 512 30.38 9.68 -2.05
CA GLU A 512 31.39 9.11 -2.93
C GLU A 512 31.07 9.36 -4.41
N SER A 513 29.82 9.13 -4.81
CA SER A 513 29.39 9.22 -6.21
C SER A 513 29.38 10.64 -6.74
N PHE A 514 28.94 11.61 -5.93
CA PHE A 514 28.72 12.99 -6.37
C PHE A 514 29.84 13.96 -5.94
N LEU A 515 30.43 13.78 -4.75
CA LEU A 515 31.51 14.64 -4.23
C LEU A 515 32.90 14.01 -4.38
N GLY A 516 32.99 12.67 -4.35
CA GLY A 516 34.26 11.95 -4.39
C GLY A 516 35.20 12.35 -3.26
N GLY A 517 36.50 12.39 -3.54
CA GLY A 517 37.53 12.82 -2.58
C GLY A 517 37.50 12.04 -1.27
N GLU A 518 37.51 12.77 -0.16
CA GLU A 518 37.53 12.22 1.20
C GLU A 518 36.31 11.33 1.52
N TRP A 519 35.16 11.52 0.84
CA TRP A 519 33.98 10.66 1.04
C TRP A 519 34.22 9.20 0.66
N LYS A 520 35.24 8.90 -0.17
CA LYS A 520 35.66 7.51 -0.49
C LYS A 520 36.22 6.75 0.70
N ASN A 521 36.72 7.47 1.70
CA ASN A 521 37.41 6.91 2.85
C ASN A 521 36.59 7.03 4.15
N VAL A 522 35.41 7.66 4.09
CA VAL A 522 34.53 7.86 5.26
C VAL A 522 33.89 6.54 5.68
N THR A 523 33.94 6.23 6.97
CA THR A 523 33.31 5.05 7.56
C THR A 523 32.00 5.38 8.27
N LEU A 524 31.17 4.37 8.55
CA LEU A 524 29.82 4.56 9.12
C LEU A 524 29.80 5.29 10.48
N ASP A 525 30.81 5.05 11.31
CA ASP A 525 30.99 5.69 12.62
C ASP A 525 31.37 7.18 12.51
N GLN A 526 31.87 7.61 11.36
CA GLN A 526 32.31 8.99 11.11
C GLN A 526 31.19 9.88 10.58
N VAL A 527 30.05 9.32 10.15
CA VAL A 527 28.95 10.08 9.56
C VAL A 527 27.93 10.51 10.63
N HIS A 528 27.60 11.79 10.61
CA HIS A 528 26.58 12.42 11.44
C HIS A 528 25.52 13.08 10.55
N VAL A 529 24.24 12.91 10.91
CA VAL A 529 23.14 13.29 10.04
C VAL A 529 21.98 13.94 10.82
N PRO A 530 22.17 15.15 11.36
CA PRO A 530 21.06 15.92 11.91
C PRO A 530 19.99 16.20 10.84
N ARG A 531 18.74 15.84 11.16
CA ARG A 531 17.57 16.31 10.40
C ARG A 531 17.35 17.79 10.69
N LEU A 532 17.17 18.58 9.64
CA LEU A 532 16.80 19.98 9.77
C LEU A 532 15.28 20.14 9.73
N LEU A 533 14.77 21.18 10.36
CA LEU A 533 13.37 21.60 10.20
C LEU A 533 13.18 22.07 8.75
N SER A 534 12.16 21.55 8.06
CA SER A 534 11.87 21.85 6.66
C SER A 534 10.36 21.90 6.41
N GLY A 535 9.94 22.58 5.32
CA GLY A 535 8.56 22.62 4.88
C GLY A 535 8.01 21.27 4.37
N GLN A 536 6.71 21.23 4.03
CA GLN A 536 6.01 19.99 3.67
C GLN A 536 6.51 19.31 2.38
N SER A 537 7.10 20.08 1.45
CA SER A 537 7.51 19.58 0.13
C SER A 537 8.73 18.66 0.19
N ASN A 538 9.52 18.69 1.27
CA ASN A 538 10.83 18.05 1.33
C ASN A 538 11.24 17.58 2.73
N TYR A 539 12.10 16.55 2.80
CA TYR A 539 12.92 16.27 3.99
C TYR A 539 14.34 16.81 3.82
N LEU A 540 14.87 17.47 4.85
CA LEU A 540 16.23 18.02 4.86
C LEU A 540 17.13 17.33 5.89
N TYR A 541 18.30 16.89 5.44
CA TYR A 541 19.32 16.29 6.28
C TYR A 541 20.67 16.95 6.05
N HIS A 542 21.27 17.51 7.10
CA HIS A 542 22.63 18.01 7.00
C HIS A 542 23.59 16.86 7.28
N VAL A 543 24.28 16.39 6.25
CA VAL A 543 25.19 15.24 6.31
C VAL A 543 26.62 15.75 6.52
N THR A 544 27.19 15.40 7.66
CA THR A 544 28.56 15.78 8.03
C THR A 544 29.41 14.55 8.35
N SER A 545 30.72 14.70 8.25
CA SER A 545 31.69 13.68 8.65
C SER A 545 32.59 14.23 9.76
N SER A 546 33.14 13.36 10.61
CA SER A 546 34.25 13.70 11.51
C SER A 546 35.61 13.83 10.80
N THR A 547 35.66 13.51 9.49
CA THR A 547 36.81 13.74 8.61
C THR A 547 36.77 15.13 7.95
N SER A 548 37.75 15.44 7.09
CA SER A 548 37.77 16.66 6.26
C SER A 548 36.85 16.58 5.03
N ALA A 549 35.94 15.61 4.96
CA ALA A 549 34.99 15.49 3.84
C ALA A 549 34.03 16.67 3.81
N THR A 550 33.78 17.21 2.60
CA THR A 550 32.88 18.35 2.40
C THR A 550 31.47 17.99 2.85
N PRO A 551 30.89 18.68 3.85
CA PRO A 551 29.52 18.43 4.28
C PRO A 551 28.53 18.82 3.18
N TYR A 552 27.37 18.17 3.16
CA TYR A 552 26.33 18.47 2.19
C TYR A 552 24.93 18.40 2.82
N LEU A 553 23.99 19.12 2.24
CA LEU A 553 22.59 19.06 2.58
C LEU A 553 21.90 18.10 1.61
N LEU A 554 21.29 17.04 2.15
CA LEU A 554 20.46 16.12 1.40
C LEU A 554 19.00 16.57 1.46
N ARG A 555 18.40 16.75 0.29
CA ARG A 555 16.97 17.04 0.15
C ARG A 555 16.25 15.88 -0.52
N ILE A 556 15.22 15.35 0.13
CA ILE A 556 14.34 14.31 -0.42
C ILE A 556 12.97 14.92 -0.74
N HIS A 557 12.56 14.84 -1.99
CA HIS A 557 11.32 15.42 -2.49
C HIS A 557 10.10 14.56 -2.15
N ARG A 558 8.98 15.21 -1.79
CA ARG A 558 7.69 14.56 -1.50
C ARG A 558 6.58 14.91 -2.50
N GLN A 559 6.96 15.50 -3.64
CA GLN A 559 6.06 16.06 -4.64
C GLN A 559 5.97 15.20 -5.90
N GLU A 560 5.00 15.48 -6.76
CA GLU A 560 4.83 14.76 -8.03
C GLU A 560 6.04 14.93 -8.97
N ARG A 561 6.34 13.87 -9.74
CA ARG A 561 7.51 13.78 -10.61
C ARG A 561 7.70 14.97 -11.57
N SER A 562 6.61 15.53 -12.08
CA SER A 562 6.63 16.68 -13.01
C SER A 562 7.11 17.97 -12.34
N GLN A 563 6.72 18.19 -11.08
CA GLN A 563 7.14 19.33 -10.28
C GLN A 563 8.61 19.19 -9.89
N VAL A 564 9.01 18.00 -9.41
CA VAL A 564 10.40 17.67 -9.04
C VAL A 564 11.37 17.92 -10.21
N PHE A 565 10.99 17.54 -11.44
CA PHE A 565 11.80 17.80 -12.63
C PHE A 565 12.04 19.30 -12.86
N THR A 566 10.97 20.11 -12.80
CA THR A 566 11.05 21.56 -13.05
C THR A 566 11.92 22.24 -11.99
N ASP A 567 11.75 21.86 -10.72
CA ASP A 567 12.48 22.45 -9.59
C ASP A 567 13.95 22.05 -9.62
N THR A 568 14.26 20.83 -10.03
CA THR A 568 15.64 20.36 -10.18
C THR A 568 16.39 21.14 -11.27
N VAL A 569 15.75 21.35 -12.44
CA VAL A 569 16.35 22.14 -13.53
C VAL A 569 16.59 23.58 -13.10
N LEU A 570 15.61 24.19 -12.43
CA LEU A 570 15.72 25.56 -11.95
C LEU A 570 16.84 25.70 -10.92
N PHE A 571 16.87 24.80 -9.93
CA PHE A 571 17.90 24.79 -8.90
C PHE A 571 19.30 24.63 -9.49
N ALA A 572 19.49 23.74 -10.47
CA ALA A 572 20.76 23.56 -11.15
C ALA A 572 21.26 24.85 -11.82
N ILE A 573 20.36 25.60 -12.48
CA ILE A 573 20.69 26.87 -13.11
C ILE A 573 21.09 27.93 -12.07
N LEU A 574 20.36 28.02 -10.96
CA LEU A 574 20.65 28.96 -9.87
C LEU A 574 22.00 28.66 -9.20
N SER A 575 22.28 27.38 -8.96
CA SER A 575 23.57 26.90 -8.47
C SER A 575 24.73 27.28 -9.39
N GLU A 576 24.64 26.97 -10.69
CA GLU A 576 25.71 27.25 -11.67
C GLU A 576 26.03 28.74 -11.81
N ARG A 577 25.06 29.59 -11.49
CA ARG A 577 25.22 31.05 -11.52
C ARG A 577 25.67 31.65 -10.18
N GLY A 578 25.85 30.83 -9.14
CA GLY A 578 26.26 31.27 -7.80
C GLY A 578 25.17 32.02 -7.03
N LEU A 579 23.90 31.73 -7.32
CA LEU A 579 22.73 32.47 -6.82
C LEU A 579 21.90 31.67 -5.81
N GLY A 580 22.33 30.45 -5.54
CA GLY A 580 21.80 29.56 -4.52
C GLY A 580 22.90 28.63 -4.05
N PRO A 581 22.59 27.70 -3.12
CA PRO A 581 23.55 26.71 -2.68
C PRO A 581 24.09 25.91 -3.87
N LYS A 582 25.39 25.62 -3.87
CA LYS A 582 26.00 24.80 -4.92
C LYS A 582 25.33 23.42 -4.97
N LEU A 583 24.85 23.03 -6.15
CA LEU A 583 24.36 21.70 -6.46
C LEU A 583 25.55 20.75 -6.56
N TYR A 584 25.56 19.70 -5.73
CA TYR A 584 26.55 18.63 -5.79
C TYR A 584 26.09 17.45 -6.63
N GLY A 585 24.79 17.16 -6.66
CA GLY A 585 24.24 16.07 -7.47
C GLY A 585 22.72 15.93 -7.35
N PHE A 586 22.10 15.27 -8.32
CA PHE A 586 20.68 14.94 -8.31
C PHE A 586 20.49 13.43 -8.52
N PHE A 587 19.42 12.87 -7.97
CA PHE A 587 19.04 11.47 -8.14
C PHE A 587 17.51 11.34 -8.11
N GLU A 588 16.98 10.15 -8.42
CA GLU A 588 15.53 9.93 -8.38
C GLU A 588 15.00 10.13 -6.96
N GLY A 589 14.10 11.11 -6.77
CA GLY A 589 13.51 11.44 -5.48
C GLY A 589 14.29 12.43 -4.60
N GLY A 590 15.43 12.97 -5.05
CA GLY A 590 16.19 13.93 -4.22
C GLY A 590 17.43 14.56 -4.86
N ARG A 591 18.13 15.39 -4.09
CA ARG A 591 19.38 16.06 -4.48
C ARG A 591 20.31 16.33 -3.31
N LEU A 592 21.60 16.53 -3.62
CA LEU A 592 22.66 16.96 -2.71
C LEU A 592 23.02 18.40 -3.05
N GLU A 593 22.95 19.30 -2.07
CA GLU A 593 23.28 20.71 -2.21
C GLU A 593 24.24 21.18 -1.10
N GLU A 594 24.87 22.34 -1.30
CA GLU A 594 25.71 22.98 -0.30
C GLU A 594 24.88 23.33 0.94
N TYR A 595 25.42 23.03 2.12
CA TYR A 595 24.86 23.56 3.35
C TYR A 595 25.39 24.99 3.55
N LEU A 596 24.49 25.96 3.67
CA LEU A 596 24.82 27.36 3.92
C LEU A 596 24.68 27.67 5.42
N PRO A 597 25.79 27.82 6.18
CA PRO A 597 25.71 28.23 7.59
C PRO A 597 25.12 29.63 7.69
N SER A 598 23.92 29.72 8.24
CA SER A 598 23.10 30.93 8.20
C SER A 598 22.21 31.06 9.44
N GLU A 599 21.73 32.28 9.66
CA GLU A 599 20.69 32.59 10.62
C GLU A 599 19.39 32.91 9.88
N GLY A 600 18.27 32.36 10.36
CA GLY A 600 16.93 32.67 9.89
C GLY A 600 16.39 33.92 10.55
N PHE A 601 15.43 34.58 9.89
CA PHE A 601 14.76 35.77 10.41
C PHE A 601 13.43 35.43 11.08
N THR A 602 12.98 36.33 11.95
CA THR A 602 11.67 36.25 12.60
C THR A 602 10.67 37.20 11.92
N GLU A 603 9.38 37.01 12.20
CA GLU A 603 8.31 37.91 11.73
C GLU A 603 8.55 39.37 12.16
N ASP A 604 9.14 39.59 13.33
CA ASP A 604 9.48 40.93 13.83
C ASP A 604 10.55 41.62 12.99
N ASP A 605 11.39 40.87 12.28
CA ASP A 605 12.44 41.43 11.41
C ASP A 605 11.88 42.05 10.14
N TYR A 606 10.76 41.53 9.62
CA TYR A 606 10.15 41.92 8.35
C TYR A 606 9.65 43.38 8.31
N TRP A 607 9.57 44.02 9.47
CA TRP A 607 9.14 45.41 9.63
C TRP A 607 10.27 46.38 9.92
N LYS A 608 11.47 45.86 10.19
CA LYS A 608 12.63 46.69 10.54
C LYS A 608 13.11 47.41 9.27
N PRO A 609 13.19 48.76 9.26
CA PRO A 609 13.60 49.52 8.09
C PRO A 609 14.90 49.03 7.45
N GLY A 610 15.90 48.68 8.26
CA GLY A 610 17.18 48.17 7.77
C GLY A 610 17.08 46.79 7.10
N PHE A 611 16.20 45.91 7.57
CA PHE A 611 15.97 44.61 6.94
C PHE A 611 15.24 44.77 5.60
N VAL A 612 14.16 45.56 5.59
CA VAL A 612 13.38 45.88 4.38
C VAL A 612 14.26 46.52 3.31
N GLN A 613 15.14 47.44 3.70
CA GLN A 613 16.08 48.08 2.78
C GLN A 613 17.02 47.06 2.12
N ARG A 614 17.51 46.08 2.89
CA ARG A 614 18.36 45.01 2.34
C ARG A 614 17.58 44.11 1.39
N ILE A 615 16.31 43.80 1.68
CA ILE A 615 15.46 42.98 0.79
C ILE A 615 15.26 43.72 -0.53
N GLY A 616 14.85 44.99 -0.46
CA GLY A 616 14.65 45.83 -1.63
C GLY A 616 15.91 45.93 -2.49
N ALA A 617 17.09 46.09 -1.86
CA ALA A 617 18.35 46.16 -2.59
C ALA A 617 18.81 44.83 -3.23
N ALA A 618 18.38 43.68 -2.70
CA ALA A 618 18.76 42.36 -3.23
C ALA A 618 17.92 41.92 -4.44
N LEU A 619 16.64 42.30 -4.49
CA LEU A 619 15.69 41.86 -5.51
C LEU A 619 16.06 42.23 -6.97
N PRO A 620 16.61 43.42 -7.30
CA PRO A 620 16.97 43.74 -8.68
C PRO A 620 17.99 42.78 -9.29
N ALA A 621 18.92 42.25 -8.49
CA ALA A 621 19.87 41.24 -8.95
C ALA A 621 19.14 39.95 -9.37
N CYS A 622 18.16 39.49 -8.58
CA CYS A 622 17.24 38.39 -8.91
C CYS A 622 16.44 38.67 -10.19
N HIS A 623 15.85 39.84 -10.28
CA HIS A 623 14.98 40.22 -11.38
C HIS A 623 15.71 40.40 -12.72
N ALA A 624 17.00 40.74 -12.71
CA ALA A 624 17.81 40.89 -13.91
C ALA A 624 18.24 39.55 -14.54
N MET A 625 17.90 38.42 -13.91
CA MET A 625 18.34 37.10 -14.36
C MET A 625 17.59 36.64 -15.63
N ASP A 626 18.35 36.21 -16.64
CA ASP A 626 17.79 35.53 -17.81
C ASP A 626 17.84 34.01 -17.63
N ILE A 627 16.80 33.42 -17.05
CA ILE A 627 16.69 31.99 -16.80
C ILE A 627 15.99 31.29 -17.99
N PRO A 628 16.52 30.18 -18.53
CA PRO A 628 15.96 29.48 -19.70
C PRO A 628 14.71 28.64 -19.36
N VAL A 629 13.74 29.24 -18.66
CA VAL A 629 12.39 28.70 -18.41
C VAL A 629 11.36 29.50 -19.19
N SER A 630 10.10 29.04 -19.21
CA SER A 630 9.02 29.77 -19.89
C SER A 630 8.92 31.21 -19.38
N LYS A 631 8.89 32.17 -20.32
CA LYS A 631 8.67 33.60 -20.02
C LYS A 631 7.19 33.93 -19.80
N ASN A 632 6.31 32.96 -19.97
CA ASN A 632 4.90 33.14 -19.69
C ASN A 632 4.69 33.32 -18.18
N VAL A 633 3.80 34.25 -17.83
CA VAL A 633 3.38 34.52 -16.46
C VAL A 633 2.88 33.23 -15.81
N ARG A 634 3.62 32.70 -14.82
CA ARG A 634 3.28 31.41 -14.17
C ARG A 634 2.25 31.58 -13.05
N CYS A 635 2.17 32.73 -12.39
CA CYS A 635 1.28 32.92 -11.23
C CYS A 635 -0.20 32.71 -11.59
N ALA A 636 -0.66 33.25 -12.73
CA ALA A 636 -2.02 33.04 -13.24
C ALA A 636 -2.30 31.57 -13.57
N LYS A 637 -1.31 30.87 -14.15
CA LYS A 637 -1.41 29.44 -14.41
C LYS A 637 -1.54 28.64 -13.12
N LEU A 638 -0.68 28.88 -12.13
CA LEU A 638 -0.72 28.19 -10.83
C LEU A 638 -2.07 28.39 -10.12
N MET A 639 -2.61 29.62 -10.12
CA MET A 639 -3.93 29.90 -9.58
C MET A 639 -5.04 29.09 -10.27
N ARG A 640 -5.00 28.97 -11.60
CA ARG A 640 -5.95 28.12 -12.34
C ARG A 640 -5.77 26.65 -12.02
N ASP A 641 -4.52 26.17 -11.93
CA ASP A 641 -4.20 24.77 -11.61
C ASP A 641 -4.68 24.41 -10.19
N TRP A 642 -4.51 25.31 -9.22
CA TRP A 642 -5.03 25.11 -7.86
C TRP A 642 -6.55 25.18 -7.80
N LEU A 643 -7.18 26.12 -8.49
CA LEU A 643 -8.64 26.23 -8.54
C LEU A 643 -9.29 25.03 -9.25
N ASN A 644 -8.66 24.52 -10.31
CA ASN A 644 -9.07 23.28 -10.98
C ASN A 644 -8.91 22.08 -10.04
N GLY A 645 -7.79 21.96 -9.34
CA GLY A 645 -7.57 20.91 -8.36
C GLY A 645 -8.57 20.98 -7.19
N TYR A 646 -8.92 22.18 -6.72
CA TYR A 646 -9.99 22.37 -5.73
C TYR A 646 -11.33 21.82 -6.23
N LYS A 647 -11.68 22.12 -7.50
CA LYS A 647 -12.89 21.60 -8.14
C LYS A 647 -12.87 20.08 -8.33
N GLU A 648 -11.73 19.51 -8.69
CA GLU A 648 -11.54 18.06 -8.84
C GLU A 648 -11.71 17.31 -7.51
N LEU A 649 -11.39 17.97 -6.40
CA LEU A 649 -11.60 17.50 -5.03
C LEU A 649 -13.03 17.77 -4.52
N GLU A 650 -13.99 17.96 -5.43
CA GLU A 650 -15.40 18.27 -5.13
C GLU A 650 -15.62 19.61 -4.40
N GLY A 651 -14.64 20.52 -4.47
CA GLY A 651 -14.76 21.89 -3.98
C GLY A 651 -15.83 22.68 -4.72
N GLY A 652 -16.78 23.23 -3.97
CA GLY A 652 -17.94 23.96 -4.48
C GLY A 652 -17.85 25.48 -4.33
N ASP A 653 -19.00 26.14 -4.17
CA ASP A 653 -19.03 27.55 -3.81
C ASP A 653 -18.42 27.75 -2.42
N TYR A 654 -17.54 28.74 -2.30
CA TYR A 654 -16.74 28.97 -1.11
C TYR A 654 -17.34 30.08 -0.25
N GLU A 655 -17.55 29.83 1.04
CA GLU A 655 -18.02 30.83 1.99
C GLU A 655 -16.84 31.67 2.50
N ILE A 656 -16.93 32.99 2.36
CA ILE A 656 -15.92 33.92 2.88
C ILE A 656 -16.41 34.38 4.25
N LEU A 657 -15.90 33.70 5.29
CA LEU A 657 -16.17 34.03 6.69
C LEU A 657 -14.84 34.33 7.38
N PRO A 658 -14.32 35.58 7.30
CA PRO A 658 -13.05 35.92 7.91
C PRO A 658 -13.09 35.73 9.43
N THR A 659 -11.98 35.26 9.98
CA THR A 659 -11.80 34.91 11.39
C THR A 659 -10.82 35.85 12.09
N THR A 660 -9.74 36.25 11.42
CA THR A 660 -8.71 37.13 12.04
C THR A 660 -8.73 38.57 11.56
N VAL A 661 -9.50 38.86 10.51
CA VAL A 661 -9.73 40.21 9.98
C VAL A 661 -11.20 40.61 10.11
N THR A 662 -11.48 41.90 10.07
CA THR A 662 -12.81 42.51 10.26
C THR A 662 -13.38 43.14 8.99
N TYR A 663 -12.66 43.06 7.87
CA TYR A 663 -13.14 43.52 6.56
C TYR A 663 -14.49 42.90 6.19
N SER A 664 -15.43 43.73 5.75
CA SER A 664 -16.79 43.31 5.36
C SER A 664 -17.13 43.59 3.89
N ASP A 665 -16.20 44.23 3.17
CA ASP A 665 -16.34 44.62 1.76
C ASP A 665 -16.02 43.46 0.81
N HIS A 666 -16.61 42.30 1.06
CA HIS A 666 -16.45 41.07 0.27
C HIS A 666 -17.80 40.36 0.07
N PRO A 667 -17.97 39.54 -0.99
CA PRO A 667 -19.15 38.71 -1.11
C PRO A 667 -19.19 37.68 0.03
N LYS A 668 -20.38 37.32 0.52
CA LYS A 668 -20.52 36.25 1.54
C LYS A 668 -20.08 34.88 1.02
N THR A 669 -20.34 34.62 -0.26
CA THR A 669 -20.02 33.37 -0.94
C THR A 669 -19.50 33.67 -2.33
N ILE A 670 -18.51 32.90 -2.80
CA ILE A 670 -17.97 33.03 -4.16
C ILE A 670 -17.89 31.67 -4.84
N SER A 671 -18.40 31.60 -6.07
CA SER A 671 -18.33 30.39 -6.90
C SER A 671 -16.96 30.21 -7.53
N VAL A 672 -16.56 28.96 -7.79
CA VAL A 672 -15.35 28.60 -8.56
C VAL A 672 -15.28 29.36 -9.90
N GLN A 673 -16.41 29.52 -10.59
CA GLN A 673 -16.45 30.26 -11.85
C GLN A 673 -16.04 31.73 -11.67
N LYS A 674 -16.61 32.42 -10.65
CA LYS A 674 -16.25 33.81 -10.34
C LYS A 674 -14.79 33.95 -9.91
N LEU A 675 -14.23 33.01 -9.15
CA LEU A 675 -12.79 33.00 -8.85
C LEU A 675 -11.94 32.90 -10.13
N SER A 676 -12.38 32.10 -11.11
CA SER A 676 -11.71 32.06 -12.43
C SER A 676 -11.81 33.40 -13.16
N GLU A 677 -12.98 34.04 -13.15
CA GLU A 677 -13.20 35.36 -13.77
C GLU A 677 -12.35 36.46 -13.09
N GLU A 678 -12.11 36.36 -11.79
CA GLU A 678 -11.21 37.25 -11.04
C GLU A 678 -9.74 37.08 -11.49
N ILE A 679 -9.27 35.84 -11.66
CA ILE A 679 -7.94 35.55 -12.22
C ILE A 679 -7.81 36.15 -13.62
N ASP A 680 -8.80 35.92 -14.49
CA ASP A 680 -8.84 36.45 -15.86
C ASP A 680 -8.78 37.98 -15.89
N THR A 681 -9.53 38.63 -15.01
CA THR A 681 -9.61 40.09 -14.91
C THR A 681 -8.28 40.69 -14.50
N PHE A 682 -7.66 40.16 -13.44
CA PHE A 682 -6.37 40.65 -12.96
C PHE A 682 -5.24 40.38 -13.96
N GLU A 683 -5.20 39.19 -14.56
CA GLU A 683 -4.21 38.87 -15.60
C GLU A 683 -4.33 39.86 -16.77
N LYS A 684 -5.55 40.14 -17.22
CA LYS A 684 -5.79 41.13 -18.29
C LYS A 684 -5.31 42.52 -17.90
N TRP A 685 -5.66 43.01 -16.70
CA TRP A 685 -5.22 44.33 -16.24
C TRP A 685 -3.69 44.42 -16.21
N ALA A 686 -3.03 43.43 -15.60
CA ALA A 686 -1.59 43.37 -15.47
C ALA A 686 -0.89 43.35 -16.85
N ARG A 687 -1.38 42.54 -17.80
CA ARG A 687 -0.85 42.52 -19.18
C ARG A 687 -1.01 43.85 -19.92
N GLU A 688 -2.15 44.52 -19.76
CA GLU A 688 -2.38 45.80 -20.45
C GLU A 688 -1.46 46.91 -19.94
N VAL A 689 -1.17 46.97 -18.63
CA VAL A 689 -0.40 48.08 -18.04
C VAL A 689 1.06 47.74 -17.72
N PHE A 690 1.38 46.51 -17.31
CA PHE A 690 2.68 46.11 -16.73
C PHE A 690 3.44 45.01 -17.50
N GLU A 691 3.04 44.58 -18.70
CA GLU A 691 3.77 43.53 -19.46
C GLU A 691 5.28 43.77 -19.61
N HIS A 692 5.70 45.04 -19.69
CA HIS A 692 7.10 45.44 -19.80
C HIS A 692 7.92 45.27 -18.51
N THR A 693 7.29 44.89 -17.39
CA THR A 693 7.94 44.70 -16.09
C THR A 693 8.14 43.22 -15.70
N LEU A 694 7.97 42.31 -16.67
CA LEU A 694 8.22 40.89 -16.49
C LEU A 694 9.69 40.61 -16.20
N VAL A 695 9.93 39.91 -15.11
CA VAL A 695 11.24 39.53 -14.57
C VAL A 695 11.17 38.11 -14.02
N PHE A 696 12.32 37.48 -13.77
CA PHE A 696 12.34 36.23 -13.01
C PHE A 696 12.19 36.55 -11.52
N GLY A 697 11.08 36.15 -10.92
CA GLY A 697 10.73 36.43 -9.52
C GLY A 697 10.75 35.19 -8.63
N GLN A 698 10.98 35.40 -7.32
CA GLN A 698 11.01 34.37 -6.30
C GLN A 698 9.62 33.83 -5.95
N ILE A 699 8.60 34.71 -5.96
CA ILE A 699 7.17 34.41 -5.76
C ILE A 699 6.78 33.91 -4.35
N ASP A 700 7.74 33.49 -3.51
CA ASP A 700 7.51 33.13 -2.11
C ASP A 700 8.54 33.78 -1.17
N PHE A 701 8.08 34.75 -0.37
CA PHE A 701 8.88 35.48 0.62
C PHE A 701 8.47 35.17 2.06
N GLY A 702 8.05 33.93 2.34
CA GLY A 702 7.86 33.49 3.72
C GLY A 702 9.14 33.66 4.56
N VAL A 703 8.98 33.89 5.87
CA VAL A 703 10.09 34.11 6.82
C VAL A 703 11.18 33.05 6.78
N SER A 704 10.83 31.80 6.43
CA SER A 704 11.76 30.67 6.29
C SER A 704 12.64 30.70 5.04
N ASN A 705 12.30 31.51 4.05
CA ASN A 705 12.92 31.48 2.72
C ASN A 705 14.00 32.57 2.52
N VAL A 706 14.25 33.37 3.56
CA VAL A 706 15.29 34.40 3.57
C VAL A 706 16.30 34.04 4.65
N LEU A 707 17.57 33.93 4.26
CA LEU A 707 18.67 33.59 5.16
C LEU A 707 19.74 34.68 5.14
N GLU A 708 20.40 34.91 6.28
CA GLU A 708 21.63 35.68 6.35
C GLU A 708 22.82 34.74 6.52
N LEU A 709 23.80 34.84 5.62
CA LEU A 709 25.02 34.04 5.72
C LEU A 709 25.86 34.48 6.92
N ASN A 710 26.31 33.52 7.73
CA ASN A 710 27.07 33.81 8.95
C ASN A 710 28.42 34.49 8.66
N SER A 711 29.04 34.17 7.52
CA SER A 711 30.38 34.63 7.13
C SER A 711 30.38 35.99 6.45
N THR A 712 29.49 36.22 5.47
CA THR A 712 29.47 37.43 4.64
C THR A 712 28.41 38.45 5.07
N LYS A 713 27.43 38.02 5.86
CA LYS A 713 26.22 38.82 6.17
C LYS A 713 25.43 39.21 4.93
N GLU A 714 25.62 38.50 3.82
CA GLU A 714 24.78 38.63 2.62
C GLU A 714 23.44 37.94 2.85
N MET A 715 22.39 38.48 2.24
CA MET A 715 21.08 37.86 2.25
C MET A 715 20.92 36.96 1.03
N VAL A 716 20.42 35.75 1.27
CA VAL A 716 20.21 34.73 0.25
C VAL A 716 18.75 34.31 0.28
N PHE A 717 18.12 34.32 -0.89
CA PHE A 717 16.79 33.75 -1.08
C PHE A 717 16.94 32.26 -1.39
N ILE A 718 16.23 31.44 -0.63
CA ILE A 718 16.22 29.98 -0.81
C ILE A 718 14.81 29.50 -1.14
N ASP A 719 14.71 28.21 -1.47
CA ASP A 719 13.44 27.54 -1.78
C ASP A 719 12.67 28.16 -2.96
N CYS A 720 13.35 28.27 -4.11
CA CYS A 720 12.83 28.84 -5.36
C CYS A 720 11.78 27.96 -6.07
N GLU A 721 10.98 27.19 -5.33
CA GLU A 721 10.04 26.19 -5.84
C GLU A 721 8.96 26.81 -6.74
N PHE A 722 8.49 28.01 -6.37
CA PHE A 722 7.47 28.74 -7.12
C PHE A 722 8.06 29.75 -8.12
N SER A 723 9.38 29.90 -8.14
CA SER A 723 10.04 30.97 -8.89
C SER A 723 9.87 30.79 -10.39
N SER A 724 9.62 31.91 -11.07
CA SER A 724 9.28 31.94 -12.50
C SER A 724 9.21 33.36 -13.04
N TYR A 725 8.98 33.50 -14.34
CA TYR A 725 8.71 34.81 -14.92
C TYR A 725 7.35 35.36 -14.47
N ASN A 726 7.39 36.55 -13.87
CA ASN A 726 6.24 37.26 -13.34
C ASN A 726 6.51 38.77 -13.31
N TRP A 727 5.51 39.59 -12.99
CA TRP A 727 5.70 41.04 -12.86
C TRP A 727 6.50 41.37 -11.61
N ARG A 728 7.52 42.23 -11.71
CA ARG A 728 8.34 42.63 -10.55
C ARG A 728 7.52 43.21 -9.40
N GLY A 729 6.42 43.91 -9.72
CA GLY A 729 5.49 44.45 -8.73
C GLY A 729 4.78 43.37 -7.92
N PHE A 730 4.58 42.17 -8.49
CA PHE A 730 4.00 41.04 -7.77
C PHE A 730 4.94 40.53 -6.67
N ASP A 731 6.24 40.42 -6.94
CA ASP A 731 7.23 40.01 -5.95
C ASP A 731 7.38 41.05 -4.82
N LEU A 732 7.43 42.34 -5.17
CA LEU A 732 7.44 43.42 -4.18
C LEU A 732 6.19 43.38 -3.30
N ALA A 733 5.03 43.17 -3.90
CA ALA A 733 3.77 43.07 -3.19
C ALA A 733 3.68 41.78 -2.35
N MET A 734 4.32 40.70 -2.79
CA MET A 734 4.35 39.42 -2.08
C MET A 734 5.09 39.58 -0.75
N PHE A 735 6.26 40.22 -0.76
CA PHE A 735 6.99 40.55 0.47
C PHE A 735 6.16 41.41 1.43
N VAL A 736 5.48 42.44 0.92
CA VAL A 736 4.62 43.33 1.72
C VAL A 736 3.40 42.59 2.29
N SER A 737 2.86 41.64 1.52
CA SER A 737 1.75 40.79 1.95
C SER A 737 2.18 39.81 3.05
N GLU A 738 3.30 39.13 2.87
CA GLU A 738 3.83 38.17 3.86
C GLU A 738 4.31 38.86 5.14
N SER A 739 4.81 40.09 5.05
CA SER A 739 5.17 40.82 6.26
C SER A 739 3.96 40.95 7.18
N ALA A 740 2.77 41.29 6.65
CA ALA A 740 1.52 41.55 7.38
C ALA A 740 0.87 40.36 8.08
N ILE A 741 1.59 39.24 8.22
CA ILE A 741 1.04 37.99 8.70
C ILE A 741 1.92 37.45 9.81
N THR A 742 1.27 37.07 10.89
CA THR A 742 1.91 36.37 12.00
C THR A 742 1.32 34.97 12.13
N PHE A 743 2.19 33.99 12.32
CA PHE A 743 1.83 32.60 12.60
C PHE A 743 1.90 32.30 14.11
N ASN A 744 2.28 33.30 14.93
CA ASN A 744 2.42 33.20 16.39
C ASN A 744 1.10 33.44 17.14
N VAL A 745 0.03 32.76 16.72
CA VAL A 745 -1.30 32.83 17.38
C VAL A 745 -1.74 31.43 17.82
N PRO A 746 -2.39 31.28 19.00
CA PRO A 746 -2.79 29.98 19.51
C PRO A 746 -3.70 29.26 18.53
N PHE A 747 -3.40 27.99 18.24
CA PHE A 747 -4.28 27.15 17.45
C PHE A 747 -5.53 26.75 18.27
N PRO A 748 -6.76 26.95 17.77
CA PRO A 748 -7.13 27.70 16.56
C PRO A 748 -7.27 29.23 16.78
N PRO A 749 -6.80 30.10 15.83
CA PRO A 749 -6.11 29.78 14.57
C PRO A 749 -4.60 30.13 14.60
N GLY A 750 -3.77 29.28 13.97
CA GLY A 750 -2.31 29.46 13.82
C GLY A 750 -1.86 30.45 12.73
N ILE A 751 -2.73 31.38 12.32
CA ILE A 751 -2.40 32.50 11.42
C ILE A 751 -3.25 33.71 11.78
N LYS A 752 -2.67 34.91 11.70
CA LYS A 752 -3.38 36.18 11.84
C LYS A 752 -2.83 37.22 10.88
N ILE A 753 -3.72 37.86 10.12
CA ILE A 753 -3.38 39.01 9.28
C ILE A 753 -3.52 40.29 10.13
N ILE A 754 -2.52 41.17 10.06
CA ILE A 754 -2.48 42.43 10.81
C ILE A 754 -3.07 43.55 9.94
N GLU A 755 -4.32 43.94 10.22
CA GLU A 755 -5.08 44.91 9.40
C GLU A 755 -4.38 46.27 9.30
N ASP A 756 -3.84 46.81 10.40
CA ASP A 756 -3.13 48.10 10.40
C ASP A 756 -1.96 48.11 9.39
N LEU A 757 -1.26 46.99 9.26
CA LEU A 757 -0.13 46.84 8.35
C LEU A 757 -0.58 46.51 6.92
N THR A 758 -1.78 45.95 6.76
CA THR A 758 -2.43 45.72 5.46
C THR A 758 -2.95 47.02 4.85
N ASP A 759 -3.51 47.91 5.67
CA ASP A 759 -4.08 49.19 5.22
C ASP A 759 -3.01 50.29 5.09
N ASN A 760 -2.02 50.31 5.99
CA ASN A 760 -1.03 51.39 6.10
C ASN A 760 0.39 50.88 6.30
N SER A 761 0.86 49.97 5.43
CA SER A 761 2.20 49.41 5.52
C SER A 761 3.31 50.48 5.45
N PRO A 762 4.12 50.66 6.51
CA PRO A 762 5.20 51.65 6.52
C PRO A 762 6.40 51.24 5.66
N ILE A 763 6.45 49.97 5.22
CA ILE A 763 7.63 49.38 4.58
C ILE A 763 7.65 49.53 3.06
N ILE A 764 6.50 49.82 2.42
CA ILE A 764 6.38 49.86 0.94
C ILE A 764 7.35 50.87 0.34
N ARG A 765 7.39 52.09 0.88
CA ARG A 765 8.27 53.15 0.35
C ARG A 765 9.74 52.75 0.53
N ILE A 766 10.11 52.22 1.70
CA ILE A 766 11.48 51.78 2.02
C ILE A 766 11.92 50.69 1.04
N LEU A 767 11.06 49.69 0.82
CA LEU A 767 11.30 48.59 -0.11
C LEU A 767 11.48 49.09 -1.54
N CYS A 768 10.56 49.94 -2.02
CA CYS A 768 10.59 50.47 -3.39
C CYS A 768 11.76 51.42 -3.62
N GLU A 769 12.14 52.24 -2.63
CA GLU A 769 13.33 53.11 -2.71
C GLU A 769 14.61 52.30 -2.85
N ALA A 770 14.80 51.30 -1.99
CA ALA A 770 15.97 50.44 -2.03
C ALA A 770 16.04 49.62 -3.34
N TYR A 771 14.90 49.11 -3.79
CA TYR A 771 14.78 48.42 -5.08
C TYR A 771 15.15 49.34 -6.24
N LEU A 772 14.56 50.54 -6.31
CA LEU A 772 14.78 51.47 -7.41
C LEU A 772 16.26 51.89 -7.49
N ASP A 773 16.86 52.22 -6.34
CA ASP A 773 18.26 52.64 -6.30
C ASP A 773 19.22 51.52 -6.72
N ALA A 774 18.96 50.28 -6.29
CA ALA A 774 19.74 49.12 -6.70
C ALA A 774 19.52 48.76 -8.19
N ASP A 775 18.29 48.82 -8.70
CA ASP A 775 17.96 48.57 -10.11
C ASP A 775 18.60 49.62 -11.04
N ASN A 776 18.57 50.89 -10.64
CA ASN A 776 19.22 51.98 -11.37
C ASN A 776 20.74 51.80 -11.41
N THR A 777 21.34 51.41 -10.28
CA THR A 777 22.77 51.09 -10.20
C THR A 777 23.12 49.92 -11.12
N LEU A 778 22.34 48.84 -11.06
CA LEU A 778 22.55 47.64 -11.87
C LEU A 778 22.46 47.91 -13.38
N LYS A 779 21.52 48.79 -13.77
CA LYS A 779 21.28 49.17 -15.17
C LYS A 779 22.15 50.33 -15.66
N ASN A 780 22.99 50.91 -14.79
CA ASN A 780 23.69 52.18 -15.04
C ASN A 780 22.73 53.30 -15.51
N HIS A 781 21.51 53.34 -14.96
CA HIS A 781 20.49 54.34 -15.28
C HIS A 781 20.58 55.53 -14.33
N ILE A 782 20.55 56.75 -14.88
CA ILE A 782 20.47 57.98 -14.11
C ILE A 782 19.05 58.54 -14.30
N PRO A 783 18.19 58.49 -13.26
CA PRO A 783 16.80 58.89 -13.40
C PRO A 783 16.67 60.38 -13.68
N SER A 784 15.87 60.73 -14.69
CA SER A 784 15.56 62.14 -15.00
C SER A 784 14.62 62.77 -13.96
N ASP A 785 13.74 61.96 -13.37
CA ASP A 785 12.91 62.28 -12.22
C ASP A 785 12.76 61.03 -11.32
N ARG A 786 13.68 60.88 -10.36
CA ARG A 786 13.67 59.77 -9.40
C ARG A 786 12.36 59.73 -8.60
N SER A 787 11.76 60.89 -8.30
CA SER A 787 10.53 60.93 -7.52
C SER A 787 9.38 60.31 -8.29
N SER A 788 9.23 60.66 -9.58
CA SER A 788 8.19 60.08 -10.43
C SER A 788 8.42 58.58 -10.68
N GLU A 789 9.66 58.13 -10.87
CA GLU A 789 9.97 56.70 -11.04
C GLU A 789 9.63 55.90 -9.77
N LEU A 790 9.93 56.45 -8.58
CA LEU A 790 9.59 55.85 -7.30
C LEU A 790 8.08 55.74 -7.10
N GLU A 791 7.33 56.82 -7.32
CA GLU A 791 5.87 56.78 -7.19
C GLU A 791 5.24 55.79 -8.18
N SER A 792 5.79 55.67 -9.39
CA SER A 792 5.34 54.65 -10.35
C SER A 792 5.57 53.22 -9.85
N LEU A 793 6.72 52.94 -9.22
CA LEU A 793 7.02 51.62 -8.66
C LEU A 793 6.14 51.31 -7.44
N ILE A 794 5.87 52.30 -6.59
CA ILE A 794 4.93 52.17 -5.47
C ILE A 794 3.52 51.83 -5.99
N GLN A 795 3.06 52.52 -7.03
CA GLN A 795 1.77 52.22 -7.67
C GLN A 795 1.72 50.81 -8.27
N GLU A 796 2.82 50.36 -8.90
CA GLU A 796 2.95 48.99 -9.41
C GLU A 796 2.84 47.96 -8.27
N CYS A 797 3.55 48.16 -7.16
CA CYS A 797 3.46 47.30 -5.97
C CYS A 797 2.04 47.27 -5.38
N LEU A 798 1.41 48.43 -5.18
CA LEU A 798 0.05 48.54 -4.66
C LEU A 798 -1.00 47.87 -5.55
N PHE A 799 -0.78 47.85 -6.87
CA PHE A 799 -1.66 47.19 -7.83
C PHE A 799 -1.64 45.67 -7.67
N PHE A 800 -0.48 45.05 -7.47
CA PHE A 800 -0.37 43.59 -7.37
C PHE A 800 -0.72 43.04 -5.98
N TRP A 801 -0.73 43.87 -4.95
CA TRP A 801 -0.99 43.44 -3.57
C TRP A 801 -2.27 42.60 -3.35
N PRO A 802 -3.47 42.95 -3.84
CA PRO A 802 -4.60 42.02 -3.72
C PRO A 802 -4.33 40.67 -4.39
N LEU A 803 -3.64 40.65 -5.54
CA LEU A 803 -3.40 39.42 -6.28
C LEU A 803 -2.56 38.40 -5.50
N THR A 804 -1.67 38.84 -4.61
CA THR A 804 -0.88 37.94 -3.75
C THR A 804 -1.75 37.24 -2.70
N HIS A 805 -2.78 37.93 -2.19
CA HIS A 805 -3.77 37.32 -1.30
C HIS A 805 -4.66 36.32 -2.06
N LEU A 806 -5.11 36.63 -3.27
CA LEU A 806 -5.85 35.66 -4.10
C LEU A 806 -5.00 34.42 -4.42
N PHE A 807 -3.72 34.63 -4.73
CA PHE A 807 -2.78 33.56 -5.03
C PHE A 807 -2.69 32.53 -3.90
N TRP A 808 -2.39 32.98 -2.67
CA TRP A 808 -2.30 32.09 -1.53
C TRP A 808 -3.64 31.57 -1.03
N ALA A 809 -4.73 32.34 -1.19
CA ALA A 809 -6.07 31.86 -0.88
C ALA A 809 -6.44 30.62 -1.71
N LEU A 810 -6.20 30.65 -3.02
CA LEU A 810 -6.52 29.53 -3.91
C LEU A 810 -5.69 28.28 -3.61
N SER A 811 -4.41 28.47 -3.24
CA SER A 811 -3.59 27.39 -2.72
C SER A 811 -4.20 26.82 -1.42
N ALA A 812 -4.51 27.69 -0.45
CA ALA A 812 -5.06 27.27 0.84
C ALA A 812 -6.41 26.55 0.71
N MET A 813 -7.31 27.02 -0.18
CA MET A 813 -8.59 26.35 -0.49
C MET A 813 -8.40 24.91 -0.93
N LYS A 814 -7.50 24.68 -1.91
CA LYS A 814 -7.20 23.32 -2.40
C LYS A 814 -6.60 22.45 -1.29
N HIS A 815 -5.62 22.99 -0.56
CA HIS A 815 -4.90 22.23 0.46
C HIS A 815 -5.72 21.97 1.73
N ALA A 816 -6.72 22.81 2.03
CA ALA A 816 -7.70 22.57 3.08
C ALA A 816 -8.55 21.32 2.81
N LEU A 817 -9.01 21.11 1.56
CA LEU A 817 -9.72 19.88 1.18
C LEU A 817 -8.85 18.62 1.27
N LEU A 818 -7.55 18.78 1.04
CA LEU A 818 -6.55 17.73 1.19
C LEU A 818 -6.08 17.56 2.65
N LYS A 819 -6.70 18.26 3.61
CA LYS A 819 -6.38 18.25 5.04
C LYS A 819 -4.88 18.42 5.34
N PHE A 820 -4.19 19.24 4.54
CA PHE A 820 -2.77 19.53 4.73
C PHE A 820 -2.58 20.58 5.83
N GLU A 821 -2.95 20.27 7.08
CA GLU A 821 -2.82 21.22 8.19
C GLU A 821 -1.43 21.18 8.83
N ASN A 822 -0.81 22.36 8.92
CA ASN A 822 0.59 22.53 9.36
C ASN A 822 0.67 23.34 10.67
N GLY A 823 -0.26 23.08 11.60
CA GLY A 823 -0.51 23.97 12.75
C GLY A 823 -1.19 25.29 12.39
N VAL A 824 -1.51 25.48 11.10
CA VAL A 824 -2.31 26.58 10.55
C VAL A 824 -3.59 25.99 9.99
N ASP A 825 -4.74 26.55 10.37
CA ASP A 825 -6.03 26.24 9.77
C ASP A 825 -6.06 26.89 8.37
N LEU A 826 -5.92 26.07 7.33
CA LEU A 826 -5.86 26.51 5.94
C LEU A 826 -7.19 27.08 5.45
N ASP A 827 -8.31 26.68 6.06
CA ASP A 827 -9.62 27.22 5.73
C ASP A 827 -9.76 28.64 6.28
N VAL A 828 -9.27 28.89 7.51
CA VAL A 828 -9.13 30.25 8.06
C VAL A 828 -8.21 31.09 7.19
N GLN A 829 -7.04 30.56 6.80
CA GLN A 829 -6.12 31.27 5.91
C GLN A 829 -6.77 31.66 4.59
N ALA A 830 -7.48 30.74 3.95
CA ALA A 830 -8.18 30.99 2.69
C ALA A 830 -9.26 32.08 2.84
N ARG A 831 -10.10 31.99 3.87
CA ARG A 831 -11.18 32.97 4.15
C ARG A 831 -10.64 34.37 4.42
N ASP A 832 -9.63 34.48 5.28
CA ASP A 832 -9.02 35.77 5.64
C ASP A 832 -8.31 36.41 4.45
N ARG A 833 -7.54 35.63 3.68
CA ARG A 833 -6.89 36.10 2.46
C ARG A 833 -7.90 36.54 1.40
N LEU A 834 -9.02 35.83 1.22
CA LEU A 834 -10.09 36.25 0.31
C LEU A 834 -10.76 37.56 0.75
N ALA A 835 -11.00 37.73 2.06
CA ALA A 835 -11.55 38.99 2.59
C ALA A 835 -10.61 40.17 2.29
N VAL A 836 -9.30 40.01 2.52
CA VAL A 836 -8.29 41.04 2.22
C VAL A 836 -8.18 41.30 0.71
N TYR A 837 -8.26 40.26 -0.12
CA TYR A 837 -8.27 40.41 -1.58
C TYR A 837 -9.39 41.35 -2.05
N PHE A 838 -10.62 41.12 -1.59
CA PHE A 838 -11.78 41.94 -1.98
C PHE A 838 -11.70 43.35 -1.42
N HIS A 839 -11.23 43.51 -0.19
CA HIS A 839 -10.99 44.82 0.43
C HIS A 839 -10.00 45.67 -0.37
N LEU A 840 -8.89 45.06 -0.83
CA LEU A 840 -7.83 45.77 -1.55
C LEU A 840 -8.09 45.90 -3.06
N LYS A 841 -8.95 45.06 -3.67
CA LYS A 841 -9.21 45.04 -5.12
C LYS A 841 -9.63 46.39 -5.72
N PRO A 842 -10.51 47.21 -5.11
CA PRO A 842 -10.90 48.52 -5.65
C PRO A 842 -9.71 49.45 -5.89
N ARG A 843 -8.65 49.35 -5.06
CA ARG A 843 -7.41 50.12 -5.24
C ARG A 843 -6.74 49.75 -6.57
N SER A 844 -6.54 48.46 -6.83
CA SER A 844 -5.91 48.00 -8.08
C SER A 844 -6.72 48.36 -9.31
N GLN A 845 -8.06 48.29 -9.22
CA GLN A 845 -8.93 48.73 -10.31
C GLN A 845 -8.74 50.22 -10.63
N LYS A 846 -8.71 51.07 -9.60
CA LYS A 846 -8.48 52.51 -9.77
C LYS A 846 -7.13 52.80 -10.43
N ILE A 847 -6.06 52.14 -9.98
CA ILE A 847 -4.71 52.27 -10.55
C ILE A 847 -4.71 51.87 -12.02
N TYR A 848 -5.33 50.73 -12.36
CA TYR A 848 -5.47 50.29 -13.74
C TYR A 848 -6.22 51.31 -14.61
N GLU A 849 -7.34 51.86 -14.14
CA GLU A 849 -8.13 52.83 -14.89
C GLU A 849 -7.36 54.14 -15.14
N GLU A 850 -6.59 54.61 -14.15
CA GLU A 850 -5.73 55.79 -14.27
C GLU A 850 -4.60 55.58 -15.28
N LEU A 851 -3.87 54.46 -15.17
CA LEU A 851 -2.78 54.10 -16.09
C LEU A 851 -3.28 53.84 -17.52
N LYS A 852 -4.46 53.22 -17.66
CA LYS A 852 -5.09 52.97 -18.96
C LYS A 852 -5.50 54.27 -19.66
N LYS A 853 -6.00 55.26 -18.93
CA LYS A 853 -6.30 56.59 -19.49
C LYS A 853 -5.03 57.29 -19.95
N TRP A 854 -3.95 57.19 -19.16
CA TRP A 854 -2.66 57.76 -19.52
C TRP A 854 -2.05 57.12 -20.77
N LYS A 855 -2.05 55.78 -20.87
CA LYS A 855 -1.60 55.04 -22.07
C LYS A 855 -2.40 55.33 -23.34
N LYS A 856 -3.67 55.77 -23.22
CA LYS A 856 -4.49 56.20 -24.36
C LYS A 856 -4.27 57.66 -24.77
N ALA A 857 -3.67 58.47 -23.88
CA ALA A 857 -3.40 59.88 -24.09
C ALA A 857 -1.97 60.13 -24.66
N LEU A 858 -1.05 59.19 -24.43
CA LEU A 858 0.20 59.00 -25.17
C LEU A 858 -0.07 58.31 -26.51
#